data_AF-A0A5B9F8G4-F1
#
_entry.id   AF-A0A5B9F8G4-F1
#
_cell.length_a   1.000
_cell.length_b   1.000
_cell.length_c   1.000
_cell.angle_alpha   90.00
_cell.angle_beta   90.00
_cell.angle_gamma   90.00
#
_symmetry.space_group_name_H-M   'P 1'
#
loop_
_entity.id
_entity.type
_entity.pdbx_description
1 polymer ?
#
loop_
_entity_poly.entity_id
_entity_poly.type
_entity_poly.pdbx_seq_one_letter_code
_entity_poly.pdbx_strand_id
1 'polypeptide(L)'
;MVALVMTWSSAASAQGTASASGGSEAEFNSWLGSLKGEALKVTSTGIVYDAAADRLTINGMKLTFGSTVGEAGDASTAAPTILTLDTVQLTGFSTSADGVSFQSANVLGVSLDGASWPSSAITAASLGLENVFLPSLNTFVADPKRPISSQVALLRLLTTAKADTITVAGLNAGQGFSADNVQLSMLARGAMQRVEFTTVASVPQGADAGAAVQRRFAADAVVVSKVDFDPYLRLFEASAYLEAGAARPWRNLVEKAVISGLAYEGDGTRIAADTVTLDAMKARQFPKNITDLFDQAATDPAFLAENQEAATIFATAIRNAFAVDAISVGPSTVTTRNAEGDVKITTTSALVSGLSANSIDAVALEKLGYADTLRTLQAETLRLEGISVPQQIGAELTTAAPAALPQVSVVKLSGFQGKIGEADFAVSQFNLDMSYFLGGTPTNVKMALENLKMGVNQIAVPGIRDTLTAFGYKDIDLSLALAGSWQERSSEIAVENVALAVAGLGRLSASGSMTGVTRAGVENPAAKLAAELAAGGVKNFRLSFQNENFFQSLVKEIAKQNGRTEEEINKALAANMPGIMAAVTPAAIKNKLIFAGVSFVNNPLSLDFVSSTTDVVLWGDLLGALSEPARLPGLLQLDVRANGRQ
;
A
#
# COMPACT_ATOMS: atom_id res chain seq x y z
N MET A 1 18.62 27.43 6.42
CA MET A 1 17.37 28.19 6.26
C MET A 1 17.12 29.16 7.41
N VAL A 2 17.01 28.74 8.68
CA VAL A 2 16.80 29.66 9.81
C VAL A 2 17.90 30.75 9.88
N ALA A 3 19.17 30.38 9.74
CA ALA A 3 20.29 31.32 9.63
C ALA A 3 20.28 32.17 8.32
N LEU A 4 19.57 31.73 7.27
CA LEU A 4 19.40 32.51 6.03
C LEU A 4 18.26 33.54 6.15
N VAL A 5 17.29 33.25 7.01
CA VAL A 5 16.10 34.07 7.25
C VAL A 5 16.38 35.12 8.31
N MET A 6 17.09 34.76 9.39
CA MET A 6 17.51 35.73 10.41
C MET A 6 18.36 36.86 9.79
N THR A 7 19.17 36.53 8.79
CA THR A 7 20.08 37.45 8.11
C THR A 7 19.38 38.35 7.07
N TRP A 8 18.21 37.93 6.58
CA TRP A 8 17.35 38.74 5.73
C TRP A 8 16.50 39.77 6.52
N SER A 9 16.05 39.42 7.73
CA SER A 9 15.13 40.29 8.50
C SER A 9 15.74 41.61 9.00
N SER A 10 17.06 41.65 9.26
CA SER A 10 17.75 42.84 9.79
C SER A 10 18.05 43.92 8.74
N ALA A 11 18.06 43.55 7.46
CA ALA A 11 18.50 44.40 6.34
C ALA A 11 17.45 45.46 5.93
N ALA A 12 16.20 45.27 6.32
CA ALA A 12 15.09 45.92 5.64
C ALA A 12 14.47 47.15 6.33
N SER A 13 15.19 47.74 7.29
CA SER A 13 14.73 48.95 8.02
C SER A 13 15.13 50.29 7.38
N ALA A 14 15.77 50.30 6.20
CA ALA A 14 16.13 51.54 5.50
C ALA A 14 14.93 52.13 4.72
N GLN A 15 14.17 53.02 5.35
CA GLN A 15 13.13 53.80 4.69
C GLN A 15 13.75 54.87 3.77
N GLY A 16 13.68 54.64 2.46
CA GLY A 16 14.00 55.65 1.44
C GLY A 16 12.76 56.45 1.04
N THR A 17 12.85 57.78 1.10
CA THR A 17 11.86 58.71 0.55
C THR A 17 11.70 58.49 -0.97
N ALA A 18 10.47 58.22 -1.42
CA ALA A 18 10.12 58.02 -2.82
C ALA A 18 10.44 59.28 -3.65
N SER A 19 11.54 59.25 -4.40
CA SER A 19 11.87 60.27 -5.40
C SER A 19 11.29 59.84 -6.75
N ALA A 20 10.25 60.52 -7.20
CA ALA A 20 9.71 60.33 -8.54
C ALA A 20 10.79 60.65 -9.60
N SER A 21 11.05 59.73 -10.53
CA SER A 21 11.96 59.78 -11.71
C SER A 21 13.36 59.16 -11.60
N GLY A 22 13.74 58.52 -10.50
CA GLY A 22 14.94 57.66 -10.50
C GLY A 22 14.66 56.38 -11.28
N GLY A 23 15.37 56.14 -12.40
CA GLY A 23 15.21 54.90 -13.19
C GLY A 23 15.44 53.63 -12.36
N SER A 24 15.01 52.47 -12.87
CA SER A 24 15.05 51.17 -12.17
C SER A 24 16.44 50.77 -11.66
N GLU A 25 17.53 51.36 -12.17
CA GLU A 25 18.87 51.26 -11.60
C GLU A 25 18.98 51.83 -10.17
N ALA A 26 18.37 52.99 -9.89
CA ALA A 26 18.41 53.61 -8.56
C ALA A 26 17.60 52.80 -7.54
N GLU A 27 16.43 52.29 -7.95
CA GLU A 27 15.62 51.39 -7.14
C GLU A 27 16.36 50.08 -6.85
N PHE A 28 17.00 49.50 -7.86
CA PHE A 28 17.77 48.28 -7.70
C PHE A 28 18.97 48.48 -6.76
N ASN A 29 19.74 49.57 -6.94
CA ASN A 29 20.88 49.87 -6.06
C ASN A 29 20.44 50.16 -4.62
N SER A 30 19.28 50.81 -4.43
CA SER A 30 18.68 51.03 -3.11
C SER A 30 18.31 49.70 -2.45
N TRP A 31 17.62 48.83 -3.19
CA TRP A 31 17.28 47.48 -2.72
C TRP A 31 18.51 46.63 -2.42
N LEU A 32 19.51 46.62 -3.31
CA LEU A 32 20.78 45.92 -3.10
C LEU A 32 21.53 46.48 -1.88
N GLY A 33 21.45 47.79 -1.66
CA GLY A 33 21.95 48.47 -0.47
C GLY A 33 21.25 47.99 0.80
N SER A 34 19.93 47.80 0.75
CA SER A 34 19.17 47.24 1.87
C SER A 34 19.60 45.82 2.21
N LEU A 35 19.97 45.00 1.22
CA LEU A 35 20.44 43.63 1.46
C LEU A 35 21.83 43.55 2.13
N LYS A 36 22.62 44.63 2.13
CA LYS A 36 23.95 44.68 2.75
C LYS A 36 23.82 44.82 4.27
N GLY A 37 23.47 43.73 4.94
CA GLY A 37 23.52 43.58 6.40
C GLY A 37 24.79 42.85 6.87
N GLU A 38 24.97 42.73 8.20
CA GLU A 38 26.14 42.07 8.81
C GLU A 38 26.37 40.62 8.37
N ALA A 39 25.37 39.98 7.79
CA ALA A 39 25.41 38.54 7.51
C ALA A 39 25.26 38.14 6.02
N LEU A 40 25.12 39.11 5.12
CA LEU A 40 25.10 38.88 3.67
C LEU A 40 26.07 39.83 2.97
N LYS A 41 27.14 39.27 2.40
CA LYS A 41 28.08 40.04 1.55
C LYS A 41 27.72 39.85 0.09
N VAL A 42 27.46 40.96 -0.61
CA VAL A 42 27.16 40.98 -2.04
C VAL A 42 28.29 41.66 -2.81
N THR A 43 28.85 41.00 -3.82
CA THR A 43 29.83 41.57 -4.75
C THR A 43 29.41 41.31 -6.20
N SER A 44 29.72 42.22 -7.11
CA SER A 44 29.47 42.09 -8.56
C SER A 44 30.62 42.72 -9.35
N THR A 45 30.88 42.25 -10.57
CA THR A 45 31.92 42.82 -11.45
C THR A 45 31.45 44.04 -12.24
N GLY A 46 30.14 44.15 -12.48
CA GLY A 46 29.53 45.32 -13.10
C GLY A 46 28.00 45.25 -13.10
N ILE A 47 27.36 46.41 -13.08
CA ILE A 47 25.91 46.58 -13.21
C ILE A 47 25.70 47.55 -14.38
N VAL A 48 24.88 47.18 -15.35
CA VAL A 48 24.56 47.99 -16.55
C VAL A 48 23.06 48.04 -16.71
N TYR A 49 22.50 49.24 -16.82
CA TYR A 49 21.08 49.45 -17.08
C TYR A 49 20.82 49.95 -18.50
N ASP A 50 19.92 49.27 -19.22
CA ASP A 50 19.46 49.60 -20.56
C ASP A 50 18.03 50.13 -20.48
N ALA A 51 17.88 51.46 -20.48
CA ALA A 51 16.59 52.12 -20.33
C ALA A 51 15.62 51.87 -21.50
N ALA A 52 16.12 51.55 -22.71
CA ALA A 52 15.27 51.29 -23.87
C ALA A 52 14.57 49.93 -23.77
N ALA A 53 15.24 48.95 -23.16
CA ALA A 53 14.72 47.61 -22.91
C ALA A 53 14.16 47.42 -21.49
N ASP A 54 14.26 48.46 -20.63
CA ASP A 54 14.03 48.39 -19.18
C ASP A 54 14.70 47.15 -18.57
N ARG A 55 15.98 46.97 -18.92
CA ARG A 55 16.73 45.75 -18.62
C ARG A 55 17.97 46.09 -17.81
N LEU A 56 18.08 45.47 -16.64
CA LEU A 56 19.27 45.51 -15.79
C LEU A 56 20.11 44.26 -16.02
N THR A 57 21.41 44.43 -16.27
CA THR A 57 22.38 43.33 -16.41
C THR A 57 23.44 43.42 -15.32
N ILE A 58 23.62 42.35 -14.55
CA ILE A 58 24.61 42.24 -13.47
C ILE A 58 25.56 41.11 -13.82
N ASN A 59 26.86 41.40 -13.88
CA ASN A 59 27.89 40.42 -14.18
C ASN A 59 28.63 39.96 -12.92
N GLY A 60 28.94 38.68 -12.86
CA GLY A 60 29.77 38.06 -11.80
C GLY A 60 29.24 38.34 -10.39
N MET A 61 27.94 38.18 -10.18
CA MET A 61 27.32 38.41 -8.88
C MET A 61 27.65 37.25 -7.94
N LYS A 62 28.10 37.59 -6.73
CA LYS A 62 28.47 36.64 -5.68
C LYS A 62 27.83 37.05 -4.36
N LEU A 63 27.08 36.13 -3.78
CA LEU A 63 26.40 36.26 -2.50
C LEU A 63 27.09 35.33 -1.51
N THR A 64 27.64 35.87 -0.43
CA THR A 64 28.31 35.10 0.63
C THR A 64 27.49 35.17 1.91
N PHE A 65 27.01 34.01 2.37
CA PHE A 65 26.21 33.85 3.58
C PHE A 65 27.07 33.29 4.73
N GLY A 66 26.83 33.76 5.95
CA GLY A 66 27.25 33.06 7.17
C GLY A 66 28.65 33.36 7.69
N SER A 67 29.26 34.50 7.36
CA SER A 67 30.44 34.99 8.10
C SER A 67 30.00 35.66 9.40
N THR A 68 29.44 34.91 10.34
CA THR A 68 29.19 35.46 11.70
C THR A 68 30.38 35.13 12.59
N VAL A 69 30.92 36.18 13.22
CA VAL A 69 31.86 36.06 14.34
C VAL A 69 31.09 35.39 15.46
N GLY A 70 31.59 34.27 16.01
CA GLY A 70 30.92 33.61 17.14
C GLY A 70 30.75 34.58 18.31
N GLU A 71 29.65 34.47 19.07
CA GLU A 71 29.32 35.32 20.23
C GLU A 71 30.42 35.36 21.32
N ALA A 72 31.46 34.54 21.22
CA ALA A 72 32.60 34.49 22.13
C ALA A 72 33.95 34.93 21.51
N GLY A 73 33.98 35.44 20.28
CA GLY A 73 35.24 35.77 19.59
C GLY A 73 35.99 34.56 19.01
N ASP A 74 35.46 33.35 19.19
CA ASP A 74 35.90 32.18 18.44
C ASP A 74 35.39 32.27 17.00
N ALA A 75 36.33 32.33 16.07
CA ALA A 75 36.02 32.32 14.65
C ALA A 75 35.28 31.02 14.31
N SER A 76 34.03 31.13 13.84
CA SER A 76 33.33 29.99 13.26
C SER A 76 34.18 29.42 12.13
N THR A 77 34.57 28.15 12.25
CA THR A 77 35.36 27.42 11.25
C THR A 77 34.49 26.90 10.11
N ALA A 78 33.16 27.11 10.16
CA ALA A 78 32.26 26.73 9.09
C ALA A 78 32.53 27.60 7.85
N ALA A 79 32.95 26.98 6.75
CA ALA A 79 33.18 27.73 5.53
C ALA A 79 31.87 28.38 5.06
N PRO A 80 31.93 29.62 4.53
CA PRO A 80 30.74 30.34 4.12
C PRO A 80 30.04 29.61 2.98
N THR A 81 28.73 29.81 2.89
CA THR A 81 27.97 29.41 1.70
C THR A 81 28.07 30.52 0.67
N ILE A 82 28.43 30.19 -0.56
CA ILE A 82 28.68 31.11 -1.66
C ILE A 82 27.73 30.76 -2.80
N LEU A 83 26.87 31.70 -3.20
CA LEU A 83 26.08 31.63 -4.42
C LEU A 83 26.72 32.54 -5.47
N THR A 84 27.15 31.96 -6.59
CA THR A 84 27.75 32.65 -7.72
C THR A 84 26.78 32.62 -8.90
N LEU A 85 26.58 33.77 -9.53
CA LEU A 85 25.74 33.97 -10.71
C LEU A 85 26.58 34.70 -11.77
N ASP A 86 26.85 34.07 -12.91
CA ASP A 86 27.71 34.64 -13.94
C ASP A 86 27.10 35.89 -14.58
N THR A 87 25.82 35.83 -14.91
CA THR A 87 25.07 36.96 -15.47
C THR A 87 23.63 36.92 -15.00
N VAL A 88 23.11 38.03 -14.48
CA VAL A 88 21.71 38.21 -14.10
C VAL A 88 21.11 39.31 -14.98
N GLN A 89 20.07 38.99 -15.73
CA GLN A 89 19.28 39.94 -16.52
C GLN A 89 17.90 40.07 -15.90
N LEU A 90 17.51 41.28 -15.48
CA LEU A 90 16.18 41.58 -14.94
C LEU A 90 15.45 42.56 -15.86
N THR A 91 14.15 42.34 -16.09
CA THR A 91 13.29 43.27 -16.85
C THR A 91 12.09 43.68 -16.01
N GLY A 92 11.72 44.96 -16.04
CA GLY A 92 10.53 45.46 -15.32
C GLY A 92 10.67 45.43 -13.81
N PHE A 93 11.87 45.67 -13.27
CA PHE A 93 12.13 45.65 -11.83
C PHE A 93 11.43 46.82 -11.14
N SER A 94 10.71 46.54 -10.06
CA SER A 94 10.11 47.57 -9.21
C SER A 94 10.11 47.17 -7.74
N THR A 95 10.15 48.18 -6.87
CA THR A 95 10.09 47.99 -5.40
C THR A 95 8.86 48.67 -4.81
N SER A 96 8.29 48.07 -3.78
CA SER A 96 7.13 48.59 -3.05
C SER A 96 7.25 48.29 -1.56
N ALA A 97 6.39 48.88 -0.73
CA ALA A 97 6.33 48.55 0.69
C ALA A 97 5.98 47.07 0.94
N ASP A 98 5.22 46.46 0.02
CA ASP A 98 4.76 45.09 0.12
C ASP A 98 5.80 44.06 -0.36
N GLY A 99 6.83 44.50 -1.09
CA GLY A 99 7.85 43.62 -1.64
C GLY A 99 8.47 44.10 -2.95
N VAL A 100 9.13 43.17 -3.63
CA VAL A 100 9.85 43.40 -4.90
C VAL A 100 9.16 42.61 -6.02
N SER A 101 9.03 43.21 -7.20
CA SER A 101 8.52 42.51 -8.38
C SER A 101 9.40 42.74 -9.61
N PHE A 102 9.34 41.80 -10.55
CA PHE A 102 9.96 41.92 -11.86
C PHE A 102 9.21 41.07 -12.90
N GLN A 103 9.17 41.54 -14.14
CA GLN A 103 8.49 40.84 -15.24
C GLN A 103 9.25 39.58 -15.65
N SER A 104 10.57 39.65 -15.73
CA SER A 104 11.39 38.45 -15.98
C SER A 104 12.78 38.58 -15.37
N ALA A 105 13.35 37.43 -15.01
CA ALA A 105 14.76 37.29 -14.69
C ALA A 105 15.36 36.13 -15.45
N ASN A 106 16.52 36.34 -16.06
CA ASN A 106 17.31 35.28 -16.69
C ASN A 106 18.71 35.30 -16.09
N VAL A 107 19.07 34.21 -15.43
CA VAL A 107 20.34 34.03 -14.75
C VAL A 107 21.13 32.94 -15.45
N LEU A 108 22.38 33.23 -15.83
CA LEU A 108 23.30 32.26 -16.42
C LEU A 108 24.37 31.87 -15.39
N GLY A 109 24.80 30.61 -15.44
CA GLY A 109 25.91 30.09 -14.62
C GLY A 109 25.64 30.24 -13.13
N VAL A 110 24.68 29.46 -12.62
CA VAL A 110 24.36 29.42 -11.19
C VAL A 110 25.24 28.37 -10.53
N SER A 111 25.94 28.74 -9.45
CA SER A 111 26.69 27.79 -8.61
C SER A 111 26.46 28.09 -7.13
N LEU A 112 26.17 27.07 -6.33
CA LEU A 112 26.09 27.14 -4.88
C LEU A 112 27.15 26.23 -4.25
N ASP A 113 28.08 26.85 -3.54
CA ASP A 113 29.19 26.19 -2.84
C ASP A 113 29.02 26.37 -1.33
N GLY A 114 29.22 25.32 -0.52
CA GLY A 114 29.20 25.45 0.94
C GLY A 114 29.82 24.25 1.65
N ALA A 115 30.51 24.48 2.77
CA ALA A 115 31.24 23.42 3.49
C ALA A 115 30.34 22.36 4.14
N SER A 116 29.07 22.68 4.41
CA SER A 116 28.12 21.73 4.98
C SER A 116 27.48 20.79 3.94
N TRP A 117 27.75 21.01 2.66
CA TRP A 117 27.20 20.20 1.58
C TRP A 117 28.22 19.13 1.21
N PRO A 118 27.81 17.87 1.01
CA PRO A 118 28.74 16.78 0.77
C PRO A 118 29.43 16.95 -0.60
N SER A 119 30.65 17.51 -0.55
CA SER A 119 31.74 17.57 -1.55
C SER A 119 31.43 18.00 -2.99
N SER A 120 30.23 18.46 -3.31
CA SER A 120 29.90 18.86 -4.69
C SER A 120 28.96 20.07 -4.72
N ALA A 121 29.37 21.09 -5.47
CA ALA A 121 28.61 22.29 -5.74
C ALA A 121 27.27 21.94 -6.40
N ILE A 122 26.20 22.67 -6.07
CA ILE A 122 25.01 22.66 -6.93
C ILE A 122 25.27 23.62 -8.07
N THR A 123 25.15 23.16 -9.31
CA THR A 123 25.28 24.01 -10.49
C THR A 123 24.03 23.96 -11.36
N ALA A 124 23.73 25.06 -12.05
CA ALA A 124 22.74 25.09 -13.12
C ALA A 124 23.23 25.98 -14.26
N ALA A 125 22.98 25.57 -15.50
CA ALA A 125 23.38 26.32 -16.69
C ALA A 125 22.62 27.64 -16.79
N SER A 126 21.31 27.62 -16.50
CA SER A 126 20.49 28.82 -16.42
C SER A 126 19.31 28.68 -15.46
N LEU A 127 18.81 29.82 -14.99
CA LEU A 127 17.60 29.98 -14.19
C LEU A 127 16.75 31.11 -14.82
N GLY A 128 15.55 30.77 -15.29
CA GLY A 128 14.55 31.70 -15.80
C GLY A 128 13.42 31.89 -14.79
N LEU A 129 12.93 33.12 -14.66
CA LEU A 129 11.79 33.49 -13.82
C LEU A 129 10.86 34.43 -14.59
N GLU A 130 9.55 34.26 -14.45
CA GLU A 130 8.52 35.09 -15.10
C GLU A 130 7.49 35.61 -14.09
N ASN A 131 7.14 36.89 -14.21
CA ASN A 131 6.14 37.63 -13.42
C ASN A 131 6.26 37.37 -11.92
N VAL A 132 7.43 37.68 -11.36
CA VAL A 132 7.75 37.39 -9.97
C VAL A 132 7.31 38.52 -9.05
N PHE A 133 6.75 38.14 -7.91
CA PHE A 133 6.56 38.99 -6.75
C PHE A 133 7.10 38.28 -5.51
N LEU A 134 7.99 38.94 -4.79
CA LEU A 134 8.55 38.47 -3.52
C LEU A 134 8.08 39.40 -2.40
N PRO A 135 7.45 38.90 -1.33
CA PRO A 135 6.95 39.74 -0.26
C PRO A 135 8.09 40.32 0.58
N SER A 136 7.81 41.48 1.16
CA SER A 136 8.65 42.10 2.18
C SER A 136 8.74 41.20 3.42
N LEU A 137 9.96 40.99 3.93
CA LEU A 137 10.20 40.21 5.16
C LEU A 137 10.28 41.08 6.42
N ASN A 138 9.98 42.38 6.31
CA ASN A 138 10.19 43.35 7.39
C ASN A 138 9.30 43.10 8.61
N THR A 139 8.18 42.41 8.39
CA THR A 139 7.21 42.05 9.43
C THR A 139 7.57 40.76 10.14
N PHE A 140 8.51 39.99 9.60
CA PHE A 140 8.90 38.71 10.18
C PHE A 140 9.92 38.91 11.31
N VAL A 141 9.57 38.42 12.50
CA VAL A 141 10.47 38.37 13.65
C VAL A 141 10.59 36.90 14.08
N ALA A 142 11.80 36.35 14.01
CA ALA A 142 12.05 34.99 14.46
C ALA A 142 12.02 34.91 15.99
N ASP A 143 11.29 33.94 16.54
CA ASP A 143 11.34 33.57 17.95
C ASP A 143 12.22 32.31 18.11
N PRO A 144 13.45 32.44 18.66
CA PRO A 144 14.36 31.30 18.83
C PRO A 144 13.84 30.26 19.83
N LYS A 145 12.89 30.62 20.71
CA LYS A 145 12.26 29.68 21.65
C LYS A 145 11.10 28.91 21.02
N ARG A 146 10.64 29.35 19.84
CA ARG A 146 9.54 28.75 19.09
C ARG A 146 9.95 28.56 17.63
N PRO A 147 10.94 27.69 17.37
CA PRO A 147 11.55 27.58 16.05
C PRO A 147 10.56 27.09 14.99
N ILE A 148 9.64 26.18 15.33
CA ILE A 148 8.64 25.65 14.39
C ILE A 148 7.55 26.68 14.14
N SER A 149 7.04 27.34 15.20
CA SER A 149 6.09 28.44 15.03
C SER A 149 6.66 29.57 14.16
N SER A 150 7.92 29.93 14.38
CA SER A 150 8.64 30.94 13.58
C SER A 150 8.78 30.51 12.12
N GLN A 151 9.13 29.23 11.88
CA GLN A 151 9.21 28.69 10.53
C GLN A 151 7.86 28.74 9.82
N VAL A 152 6.77 28.42 10.51
CA VAL A 152 5.41 28.45 9.96
C VAL A 152 5.00 29.88 9.63
N ALA A 153 5.27 30.85 10.50
CA ALA A 153 5.01 32.27 10.24
C ALA A 153 5.78 32.79 9.02
N LEU A 154 7.05 32.42 8.90
CA LEU A 154 7.85 32.74 7.71
C LEU A 154 7.26 32.09 6.45
N LEU A 155 6.98 30.78 6.47
CA LEU A 155 6.45 30.08 5.32
C LEU A 155 5.10 30.67 4.90
N ARG A 156 4.26 31.07 5.87
CA ARG A 156 3.00 31.76 5.63
C ARG A 156 3.22 33.09 4.93
N LEU A 157 4.21 33.88 5.32
CA LEU A 157 4.59 35.09 4.60
C LEU A 157 5.07 34.75 3.18
N LEU A 158 5.91 33.74 3.01
CA LEU A 158 6.40 33.30 1.70
C LEU A 158 5.29 32.75 0.79
N THR A 159 4.16 32.28 1.34
CA THR A 159 3.01 31.88 0.51
C THR A 159 2.44 33.04 -0.30
N THR A 160 2.68 34.30 0.08
CA THR A 160 2.22 35.45 -0.71
C THR A 160 3.10 35.74 -1.92
N ALA A 161 4.26 35.08 -2.04
CA ALA A 161 5.09 35.15 -3.23
C ALA A 161 4.33 34.62 -4.46
N LYS A 162 4.68 35.18 -5.63
CA LYS A 162 4.12 34.76 -6.91
C LYS A 162 5.22 34.60 -7.94
N ALA A 163 5.06 33.62 -8.82
CA ALA A 163 5.85 33.47 -10.04
C ALA A 163 5.02 32.65 -11.03
N ASP A 164 4.90 33.10 -12.27
CA ASP A 164 4.15 32.38 -13.30
C ASP A 164 4.93 31.15 -13.77
N THR A 165 6.24 31.31 -13.98
CA THR A 165 7.13 30.24 -14.40
C THR A 165 8.49 30.40 -13.72
N ILE A 166 9.06 29.29 -13.27
CA ILE A 166 10.46 29.16 -12.87
C ILE A 166 11.05 28.02 -13.70
N THR A 167 12.14 28.26 -14.43
CA THR A 167 12.84 27.24 -15.23
C THR A 167 14.29 27.14 -14.79
N VAL A 168 14.83 25.93 -14.68
CA VAL A 168 16.23 25.68 -14.38
C VAL A 168 16.76 24.68 -15.39
N ALA A 169 17.75 25.05 -16.18
CA ALA A 169 18.35 24.16 -17.18
C ALA A 169 19.69 23.60 -16.68
N GLY A 170 19.95 22.33 -16.97
CA GLY A 170 21.21 21.65 -16.66
C GLY A 170 21.53 21.64 -15.17
N LEU A 171 20.56 21.30 -14.33
CA LEU A 171 20.74 21.21 -12.89
C LEU A 171 21.63 20.00 -12.56
N ASN A 172 22.72 20.24 -11.86
CA ASN A 172 23.54 19.22 -11.22
C ASN A 172 23.55 19.52 -9.73
N ALA A 173 22.90 18.65 -8.96
CA ALA A 173 23.06 18.68 -7.51
C ALA A 173 24.08 17.59 -7.18
N GLY A 174 25.08 17.92 -6.39
CA GLY A 174 26.11 16.98 -5.94
C GLY A 174 25.60 15.58 -5.52
N GLN A 175 26.51 14.62 -5.33
CA GLN A 175 26.17 13.20 -5.12
C GLN A 175 25.56 12.49 -6.35
N GLY A 176 25.84 13.04 -7.54
CA GLY A 176 25.51 12.41 -8.81
C GLY A 176 24.07 12.58 -9.27
N PHE A 177 23.31 13.52 -8.69
CA PHE A 177 21.97 13.89 -9.17
C PHE A 177 22.06 14.91 -10.31
N SER A 178 21.33 14.68 -11.39
CA SER A 178 21.21 15.62 -12.50
C SER A 178 19.80 15.63 -13.08
N ALA A 179 19.38 16.80 -13.56
CA ALA A 179 18.16 16.99 -14.34
C ALA A 179 18.42 17.98 -15.50
N ASP A 180 17.95 17.65 -16.70
CA ASP A 180 18.14 18.49 -17.88
C ASP A 180 17.35 19.80 -17.77
N ASN A 181 16.13 19.71 -17.25
CA ASN A 181 15.24 20.84 -17.06
C ASN A 181 14.39 20.65 -15.81
N VAL A 182 14.19 21.72 -15.04
CA VAL A 182 13.24 21.80 -13.94
C VAL A 182 12.32 22.97 -14.20
N GLN A 183 11.01 22.74 -14.24
CA GLN A 183 10.01 23.77 -14.46
C GLN A 183 9.00 23.79 -13.31
N LEU A 184 8.77 24.96 -12.73
CA LEU A 184 7.66 25.20 -11.80
C LEU A 184 6.71 26.20 -12.46
N SER A 185 5.40 25.96 -12.38
CA SER A 185 4.40 26.86 -12.94
C SER A 185 3.33 27.27 -11.94
N MET A 186 2.90 28.53 -12.08
CA MET A 186 1.85 29.20 -11.35
C MET A 186 2.00 29.05 -9.83
N LEU A 187 3.12 29.55 -9.30
CA LEU A 187 3.30 29.73 -7.87
C LEU A 187 2.44 30.92 -7.43
N ALA A 188 1.43 30.67 -6.61
CA ALA A 188 0.64 31.73 -5.99
C ALA A 188 -0.05 31.21 -4.72
N ARG A 189 -0.08 32.03 -3.66
CA ARG A 189 -0.77 31.72 -2.39
C ARG A 189 -0.29 30.41 -1.74
N GLY A 190 0.99 30.08 -1.90
CA GLY A 190 1.56 28.84 -1.38
C GLY A 190 1.12 27.58 -2.12
N ALA A 191 0.51 27.74 -3.30
CA ALA A 191 0.20 26.64 -4.20
C ALA A 191 1.02 26.74 -5.50
N MET A 192 1.33 25.60 -6.09
CA MET A 192 1.99 25.46 -7.39
C MET A 192 1.15 24.55 -8.26
N GLN A 193 0.90 24.94 -9.51
CA GLN A 193 0.09 24.12 -10.41
C GLN A 193 0.85 22.89 -10.91
N ARG A 194 2.14 23.05 -11.22
CA ARG A 194 2.97 21.97 -11.76
C ARG A 194 4.44 22.17 -11.38
N VAL A 195 5.11 21.10 -11.02
CA VAL A 195 6.56 21.00 -10.89
C VAL A 195 7.00 19.83 -11.76
N GLU A 196 7.91 20.06 -12.69
CA GLU A 196 8.35 19.06 -13.67
C GLU A 196 9.87 18.99 -13.73
N PHE A 197 10.42 17.79 -13.63
CA PHE A 197 11.82 17.50 -13.88
C PHE A 197 11.90 16.64 -15.14
N THR A 198 12.78 16.98 -16.07
CA THR A 198 13.03 16.21 -17.31
C THR A 198 14.40 15.55 -17.25
N THR A 199 14.47 14.29 -17.66
CA THR A 199 15.68 13.44 -17.65
C THR A 199 16.39 13.47 -16.30
N VAL A 200 15.79 12.84 -15.31
CA VAL A 200 16.38 12.74 -13.97
C VAL A 200 17.31 11.54 -13.95
N ALA A 201 18.54 11.74 -13.49
CA ALA A 201 19.48 10.65 -13.21
C ALA A 201 20.12 10.85 -11.85
N SER A 202 20.33 9.75 -11.12
CA SER A 202 21.21 9.75 -9.96
C SER A 202 22.15 8.56 -9.99
N VAL A 203 23.44 8.83 -9.87
CA VAL A 203 24.49 7.81 -9.67
C VAL A 203 25.07 8.06 -8.28
N PRO A 204 24.62 7.35 -7.23
CA PRO A 204 25.19 7.48 -5.91
C PRO A 204 26.68 7.16 -5.99
N GLN A 205 27.53 8.10 -5.59
CA GLN A 205 28.94 7.82 -5.42
C GLN A 205 29.08 6.90 -4.20
N GLY A 206 29.55 5.67 -4.41
CA GLY A 206 29.89 4.77 -3.31
C GLY A 206 30.96 5.41 -2.41
N ALA A 207 30.83 5.26 -1.09
CA ALA A 207 31.76 5.82 -0.12
C ALA A 207 33.20 5.25 -0.24
N ASP A 208 33.35 4.09 -0.89
CA ASP A 208 34.63 3.42 -1.09
C ASP A 208 34.93 3.22 -2.58
N ALA A 209 36.02 3.81 -3.05
CA ALA A 209 36.52 3.72 -4.43
C ALA A 209 36.92 2.29 -4.89
N GLY A 210 36.75 1.26 -4.04
CA GLY A 210 37.21 -0.10 -4.27
C GLY A 210 36.15 -1.13 -4.67
N ALA A 211 34.86 -0.86 -4.45
CA ALA A 211 33.77 -1.77 -4.79
C ALA A 211 32.81 -1.12 -5.80
N ALA A 212 33.06 -1.38 -7.09
CA ALA A 212 32.31 -0.81 -8.20
C ALA A 212 30.90 -1.41 -8.35
N VAL A 213 30.04 -1.26 -7.34
CA VAL A 213 28.60 -1.41 -7.55
C VAL A 213 28.07 -0.04 -7.96
N GLN A 214 28.04 0.21 -9.27
CA GLN A 214 27.33 1.37 -9.80
C GLN A 214 25.83 1.12 -9.69
N ARG A 215 25.21 1.67 -8.65
CA ARG A 215 23.76 1.82 -8.59
C ARG A 215 23.40 3.00 -9.49
N ARG A 216 22.46 2.83 -10.40
CA ARG A 216 21.96 3.90 -11.26
C ARG A 216 20.46 3.96 -11.14
N PHE A 217 19.96 5.15 -10.87
CA PHE A 217 18.54 5.47 -10.96
C PHE A 217 18.34 6.49 -12.08
N ALA A 218 17.30 6.29 -12.90
CA ALA A 218 16.93 7.20 -13.96
C ALA A 218 15.40 7.28 -14.09
N ALA A 219 14.91 8.42 -14.53
CA ALA A 219 13.52 8.64 -14.93
C ALA A 219 13.47 9.66 -16.08
N ASP A 220 12.59 9.44 -17.05
CA ASP A 220 12.40 10.37 -18.18
C ASP A 220 11.78 11.69 -17.73
N ALA A 221 10.83 11.61 -16.79
CA ALA A 221 10.20 12.79 -16.21
C ALA A 221 9.67 12.53 -14.79
N VAL A 222 9.66 13.57 -13.95
CA VAL A 222 8.96 13.59 -12.66
C VAL A 222 8.06 14.81 -12.63
N VAL A 223 6.74 14.62 -12.61
CA VAL A 223 5.74 15.68 -12.66
C VAL A 223 4.88 15.65 -11.40
N VAL A 224 4.89 16.71 -10.61
CA VAL A 224 4.04 16.92 -9.44
C VAL A 224 3.00 18.00 -9.77
N SER A 225 1.72 17.71 -9.59
CA SER A 225 0.59 18.58 -9.95
C SER A 225 -0.17 19.06 -8.71
N LYS A 226 -0.59 20.33 -8.75
CA LYS A 226 -1.36 21.04 -7.72
C LYS A 226 -0.81 20.78 -6.31
N VAL A 227 0.40 21.27 -6.05
CA VAL A 227 0.97 21.29 -4.71
C VAL A 227 0.34 22.44 -3.94
N ASP A 228 -0.18 22.20 -2.75
CA ASP A 228 -0.74 23.22 -1.85
C ASP A 228 -0.15 23.05 -0.46
N PHE A 229 0.60 24.05 0.00
CA PHE A 229 1.22 24.02 1.33
C PHE A 229 0.27 24.49 2.45
N ASP A 230 -0.87 25.12 2.14
CA ASP A 230 -1.80 25.64 3.16
C ASP A 230 -2.27 24.57 4.15
N PRO A 231 -2.68 23.34 3.73
CA PRO A 231 -3.09 22.32 4.67
C PRO A 231 -1.98 21.89 5.63
N TYR A 232 -0.72 21.89 5.19
CA TYR A 232 0.44 21.58 6.03
C TYR A 232 0.70 22.70 7.05
N LEU A 233 0.69 23.96 6.62
CA LEU A 233 0.88 25.11 7.52
C LEU A 233 -0.20 25.16 8.61
N ARG A 234 -1.45 24.88 8.24
CA ARG A 234 -2.58 24.81 9.18
C ARG A 234 -2.46 23.72 10.24
N LEU A 235 -1.56 22.72 10.08
CA LEU A 235 -1.28 21.75 11.14
C LEU A 235 -0.60 22.41 12.34
N PHE A 236 0.12 23.52 12.13
CA PHE A 236 0.93 24.16 13.16
C PHE A 236 0.38 25.52 13.61
N GLU A 237 -0.70 26.00 12.99
CA GLU A 237 -1.31 27.28 13.34
C GLU A 237 -2.35 27.12 14.44
N ALA A 238 -2.03 27.60 15.64
CA ALA A 238 -2.94 27.59 16.78
C ALA A 238 -4.32 28.19 16.46
N SER A 239 -4.36 29.28 15.68
CA SER A 239 -5.60 29.96 15.28
C SER A 239 -6.45 29.19 14.28
N ALA A 240 -5.88 28.20 13.59
CA ALA A 240 -6.58 27.41 12.58
C ALA A 240 -7.29 26.17 13.18
N TYR A 241 -7.04 25.83 14.44
CA TYR A 241 -7.61 24.65 15.06
C TYR A 241 -9.12 24.79 15.29
N LEU A 242 -9.85 23.81 14.76
CA LEU A 242 -11.29 23.69 15.01
C LEU A 242 -11.58 23.27 16.45
N GLU A 243 -12.75 23.64 16.96
CA GLU A 243 -13.25 23.20 18.26
C GLU A 243 -13.24 21.67 18.39
N ALA A 244 -13.08 21.18 19.63
CA ALA A 244 -13.04 19.75 19.91
C ALA A 244 -14.33 19.06 19.41
N GLY A 245 -14.18 18.05 18.55
CA GLY A 245 -15.30 17.31 17.96
C GLY A 245 -15.77 17.80 16.59
N ALA A 246 -15.26 18.93 16.09
CA ALA A 246 -15.53 19.38 14.72
C ALA A 246 -14.97 18.41 13.68
N ALA A 247 -15.66 18.25 12.55
CA ALA A 247 -15.18 17.47 11.43
C ALA A 247 -13.88 18.07 10.89
N ARG A 248 -12.82 17.25 10.77
CA ARG A 248 -11.52 17.64 10.22
C ARG A 248 -11.37 17.03 8.84
N PRO A 249 -11.82 17.73 7.78
CA PRO A 249 -11.79 17.17 6.43
C PRO A 249 -10.35 16.99 5.96
N TRP A 250 -10.12 15.94 5.18
CA TRP A 250 -8.88 15.76 4.44
C TRP A 250 -8.74 16.85 3.37
N ARG A 251 -7.53 17.39 3.22
CA ARG A 251 -7.18 18.35 2.18
C ARG A 251 -5.93 17.88 1.45
N ASN A 252 -5.88 18.07 0.14
CA ASN A 252 -4.76 17.63 -0.67
C ASN A 252 -3.56 18.57 -0.45
N LEU A 253 -2.40 18.00 -0.13
CA LEU A 253 -1.09 18.65 -0.18
C LEU A 253 -0.50 18.58 -1.59
N VAL A 254 -0.70 17.44 -2.25
CA VAL A 254 -0.30 17.18 -3.62
C VAL A 254 -1.48 16.45 -4.24
N GLU A 255 -1.97 16.89 -5.39
CA GLU A 255 -3.07 16.18 -6.07
C GLU A 255 -2.55 14.92 -6.77
N LYS A 256 -1.38 15.02 -7.41
CA LYS A 256 -0.80 13.91 -8.16
C LYS A 256 0.71 14.09 -8.35
N ALA A 257 1.49 13.04 -8.23
CA ALA A 257 2.87 12.97 -8.70
C ALA A 257 3.03 11.78 -9.67
N VAL A 258 3.71 11.99 -10.79
CA VAL A 258 3.91 10.97 -11.83
C VAL A 258 5.40 10.91 -12.16
N ILE A 259 5.99 9.73 -12.08
CA ILE A 259 7.33 9.43 -12.56
C ILE A 259 7.18 8.59 -13.82
N SER A 260 7.77 9.01 -14.93
CA SER A 260 7.75 8.30 -16.21
C SER A 260 9.10 7.68 -16.52
N GLY A 261 9.11 6.49 -17.11
CA GLY A 261 10.34 5.82 -17.56
C GLY A 261 11.29 5.49 -16.41
N LEU A 262 10.76 5.02 -15.28
CA LEU A 262 11.57 4.70 -14.11
C LEU A 262 12.47 3.50 -14.41
N ALA A 263 13.78 3.66 -14.23
CA ALA A 263 14.78 2.61 -14.36
C ALA A 263 15.74 2.61 -13.17
N TYR A 264 15.99 1.43 -12.62
CA TYR A 264 17.00 1.17 -11.61
C TYR A 264 17.89 0.00 -12.04
N GLU A 265 19.20 0.15 -11.92
CA GLU A 265 20.18 -0.91 -12.15
C GLU A 265 21.19 -0.91 -10.99
N GLY A 266 21.36 -2.06 -10.33
CA GLY A 266 22.31 -2.22 -9.23
C GLY A 266 22.26 -3.62 -8.64
N ASP A 267 23.40 -4.11 -8.14
CA ASP A 267 23.50 -5.40 -7.43
C ASP A 267 22.95 -6.60 -8.25
N GLY A 268 23.16 -6.60 -9.57
CA GLY A 268 22.63 -7.63 -10.48
C GLY A 268 21.11 -7.59 -10.67
N THR A 269 20.44 -6.57 -10.12
CA THR A 269 19.01 -6.35 -10.23
C THR A 269 18.73 -5.16 -11.16
N ARG A 270 17.77 -5.34 -12.06
CA ARG A 270 17.24 -4.31 -12.94
C ARG A 270 15.75 -4.18 -12.70
N ILE A 271 15.29 -2.97 -12.41
CA ILE A 271 13.87 -2.64 -12.25
C ILE A 271 13.55 -1.61 -13.32
N ALA A 272 12.51 -1.86 -14.11
CA ALA A 272 11.97 -0.91 -15.06
C ALA A 272 10.46 -0.78 -14.83
N ALA A 273 9.94 0.44 -14.82
CA ALA A 273 8.51 0.72 -14.77
C ALA A 273 8.17 1.90 -15.68
N ASP A 274 7.18 1.73 -16.55
CA ASP A 274 6.78 2.75 -17.52
C ASP A 274 6.31 4.02 -16.80
N THR A 275 5.50 3.84 -15.75
CA THR A 275 4.99 4.94 -14.92
C THR A 275 4.86 4.52 -13.46
N VAL A 276 5.13 5.45 -12.54
CA VAL A 276 4.77 5.36 -11.13
C VAL A 276 3.97 6.60 -10.80
N THR A 277 2.74 6.42 -10.35
CA THR A 277 1.82 7.49 -9.98
C THR A 277 1.56 7.42 -8.48
N LEU A 278 1.69 8.55 -7.82
CA LEU A 278 1.20 8.84 -6.49
C LEU A 278 -0.01 9.76 -6.67
N ASP A 279 -1.20 9.28 -6.37
CA ASP A 279 -2.40 10.12 -6.34
C ASP A 279 -2.38 11.01 -5.08
N ALA A 280 -3.52 11.60 -4.72
CA ALA A 280 -3.56 12.69 -3.76
C ALA A 280 -2.88 12.33 -2.42
N MET A 281 -1.84 13.09 -2.07
CA MET A 281 -1.31 13.12 -0.71
C MET A 281 -2.14 14.09 0.08
N LYS A 282 -2.70 13.64 1.20
CA LYS A 282 -3.64 14.41 2.00
C LYS A 282 -3.10 14.67 3.38
N ALA A 283 -3.47 15.83 3.91
CA ALA A 283 -3.29 16.19 5.31
C ALA A 283 -4.64 16.51 5.96
N ARG A 284 -4.75 16.23 7.26
CA ARG A 284 -5.82 16.74 8.12
C ARG A 284 -5.23 17.24 9.43
N GLN A 285 -5.90 18.21 10.04
CA GLN A 285 -5.48 18.79 11.32
C GLN A 285 -5.35 17.76 12.43
N PHE A 286 -4.39 17.98 13.33
CA PHE A 286 -4.20 17.13 14.50
C PHE A 286 -5.41 17.16 15.44
N PRO A 287 -5.60 16.11 16.27
CA PRO A 287 -6.69 16.08 17.22
C PRO A 287 -6.68 17.16 18.28
N LYS A 288 -5.49 17.67 18.59
CA LYS A 288 -5.21 18.75 19.52
C LYS A 288 -4.11 19.62 18.91
N ASN A 289 -4.07 20.90 19.29
CA ASN A 289 -2.93 21.74 18.95
C ASN A 289 -1.68 21.21 19.69
N ILE A 290 -0.68 20.78 18.92
CA ILE A 290 0.58 20.26 19.44
C ILE A 290 1.78 21.07 18.95
N THR A 291 1.58 22.28 18.41
CA THR A 291 2.67 23.12 17.92
C THR A 291 3.70 23.41 19.00
N ASP A 292 3.26 23.68 20.24
CA ASP A 292 4.18 23.92 21.36
C ASP A 292 5.03 22.68 21.68
N LEU A 293 4.51 21.48 21.41
CA LEU A 293 5.25 20.23 21.55
C LEU A 293 6.37 20.12 20.50
N PHE A 294 6.08 20.53 19.27
CA PHE A 294 7.07 20.60 18.19
C PHE A 294 8.14 21.65 18.47
N ASP A 295 7.75 22.82 18.99
CA ASP A 295 8.70 23.86 19.42
C ASP A 295 9.61 23.33 20.53
N GLN A 296 9.05 22.68 21.56
CA GLN A 296 9.83 22.08 22.65
C GLN A 296 10.78 21.00 22.16
N ALA A 297 10.32 20.07 21.32
CA ALA A 297 11.15 19.00 20.77
C ALA A 297 12.27 19.53 19.83
N ALA A 298 12.04 20.66 19.17
CA ALA A 298 13.04 21.30 18.32
C ALA A 298 14.10 22.07 19.13
N THR A 299 13.73 22.64 20.27
CA THR A 299 14.67 23.33 21.19
C THR A 299 15.42 22.33 22.09
N ASP A 300 14.76 21.26 22.51
CA ASP A 300 15.32 20.18 23.33
C ASP A 300 15.07 18.82 22.67
N PRO A 301 16.05 18.28 21.94
CA PRO A 301 15.93 16.97 21.29
C PRO A 301 15.68 15.79 22.25
N ALA A 302 16.01 15.92 23.54
CA ALA A 302 15.79 14.87 24.54
C ALA A 302 14.35 14.84 25.07
N PHE A 303 13.59 15.94 24.91
CA PHE A 303 12.26 16.12 25.49
C PHE A 303 11.28 14.96 25.21
N LEU A 304 11.19 14.48 23.97
CA LEU A 304 10.28 13.37 23.62
C LEU A 304 10.75 12.03 24.19
N ALA A 305 12.06 11.83 24.37
CA ALA A 305 12.59 10.62 24.98
C ALA A 305 12.32 10.59 26.50
N GLU A 306 12.35 11.76 27.14
CA GLU A 306 12.12 11.91 28.58
C GLU A 306 10.61 11.98 28.94
N ASN A 307 9.75 12.36 27.97
CA ASN A 307 8.32 12.50 28.17
C ASN A 307 7.52 11.53 27.26
N GLN A 308 7.24 10.34 27.79
CA GLN A 308 6.54 9.28 27.06
C GLN A 308 5.10 9.66 26.65
N GLU A 309 4.40 10.45 27.45
CA GLU A 309 3.06 10.94 27.12
C GLU A 309 3.11 11.87 25.91
N ALA A 310 4.03 12.84 25.92
CA ALA A 310 4.30 13.72 24.79
C ALA A 310 4.65 12.94 23.52
N ALA A 311 5.56 11.97 23.62
CA ALA A 311 5.91 11.11 22.49
C ALA A 311 4.70 10.35 21.93
N THR A 312 3.82 9.85 22.81
CA THR A 312 2.61 9.13 22.39
C THR A 312 1.63 10.06 21.68
N ILE A 313 1.40 11.26 22.20
CA ILE A 313 0.56 12.29 21.57
C ILE A 313 1.14 12.68 20.21
N PHE A 314 2.44 12.95 20.15
CA PHE A 314 3.17 13.31 18.93
C PHE A 314 3.05 12.23 17.86
N ALA A 315 3.39 10.99 18.21
CA ALA A 315 3.33 9.85 17.31
C ALA A 315 1.89 9.62 16.79
N THR A 316 0.90 9.67 17.68
CA THR A 316 -0.51 9.49 17.32
C THR A 316 -1.02 10.60 16.41
N ALA A 317 -0.58 11.84 16.65
CA ALA A 317 -0.97 12.98 15.84
C ALA A 317 -0.41 12.90 14.41
N ILE A 318 0.90 12.68 14.25
CA ILE A 318 1.54 12.54 12.93
C ILE A 318 0.94 11.37 12.17
N ARG A 319 0.84 10.21 12.83
CA ARG A 319 0.30 8.98 12.27
C ARG A 319 -1.07 9.19 11.64
N ASN A 320 -1.94 9.93 12.32
CA ASN A 320 -3.31 10.15 11.87
C ASN A 320 -3.46 11.37 10.95
N ALA A 321 -2.44 12.19 10.74
CA ALA A 321 -2.56 13.44 9.99
C ALA A 321 -2.37 13.30 8.50
N PHE A 322 -1.76 12.20 8.03
CA PHE A 322 -1.42 12.00 6.62
C PHE A 322 -2.07 10.75 6.04
N ALA A 323 -2.45 10.83 4.78
CA ALA A 323 -2.94 9.72 3.99
C ALA A 323 -2.52 9.89 2.53
N VAL A 324 -2.51 8.78 1.79
CA VAL A 324 -2.27 8.74 0.35
C VAL A 324 -3.42 7.99 -0.29
N ASP A 325 -4.09 8.62 -1.26
CA ASP A 325 -5.25 8.02 -1.93
C ASP A 325 -4.88 6.76 -2.69
N ALA A 326 -3.83 6.82 -3.49
CA ALA A 326 -3.30 5.65 -4.18
C ALA A 326 -1.84 5.81 -4.59
N ILE A 327 -1.15 4.68 -4.70
CA ILE A 327 0.14 4.51 -5.35
C ILE A 327 -0.08 3.46 -6.42
N SER A 328 0.12 3.81 -7.70
CA SER A 328 0.02 2.86 -8.80
C SER A 328 1.32 2.79 -9.59
N VAL A 329 1.76 1.59 -9.92
CA VAL A 329 2.86 1.33 -10.85
C VAL A 329 2.23 0.79 -12.12
N GLY A 330 2.57 1.35 -13.28
CA GLY A 330 2.17 0.82 -14.59
C GLY A 330 2.92 -0.47 -14.95
N PRO A 331 3.05 -0.79 -16.25
CA PRO A 331 3.81 -1.94 -16.69
C PRO A 331 5.22 -1.90 -16.11
N SER A 332 5.63 -2.98 -15.45
CA SER A 332 6.94 -3.07 -14.82
C SER A 332 7.54 -4.46 -14.94
N THR A 333 8.87 -4.48 -14.95
CA THR A 333 9.69 -5.69 -15.01
C THR A 333 10.81 -5.58 -14.00
N VAL A 334 10.97 -6.61 -13.19
CA VAL A 334 12.13 -6.80 -12.31
C VAL A 334 12.89 -8.01 -12.82
N THR A 335 14.15 -7.82 -13.17
CA THR A 335 15.08 -8.90 -13.51
C THR A 335 16.16 -8.95 -12.44
N THR A 336 16.37 -10.10 -11.82
CA THR A 336 17.43 -10.32 -10.82
C THR A 336 18.06 -11.70 -11.03
N ARG A 337 19.01 -12.09 -10.18
CA ARG A 337 19.60 -13.44 -10.21
C ARG A 337 19.34 -14.18 -8.91
N ASN A 338 18.98 -15.45 -9.01
CA ASN A 338 18.96 -16.38 -7.89
C ASN A 338 20.09 -17.43 -8.06
N ALA A 339 20.10 -18.46 -7.22
CA ALA A 339 21.10 -19.55 -7.30
C ALA A 339 21.00 -20.39 -8.59
N GLU A 340 19.85 -20.35 -9.27
CA GLU A 340 19.50 -21.19 -10.42
C GLU A 340 19.63 -20.43 -11.77
N GLY A 341 19.65 -19.10 -11.77
CA GLY A 341 19.76 -18.28 -12.98
C GLY A 341 19.13 -16.89 -12.86
N ASP A 342 18.79 -16.29 -14.00
CA ASP A 342 18.05 -15.04 -14.04
C ASP A 342 16.56 -15.29 -13.68
N VAL A 343 16.02 -14.46 -12.80
CA VAL A 343 14.62 -14.43 -12.40
C VAL A 343 13.98 -13.18 -12.99
N LYS A 344 12.82 -13.35 -13.63
CA LYS A 344 12.03 -12.26 -14.20
C LYS A 344 10.65 -12.20 -13.55
N ILE A 345 10.32 -11.05 -12.97
CA ILE A 345 8.99 -10.73 -12.43
C ILE A 345 8.40 -9.62 -13.28
N THR A 346 7.15 -9.77 -13.73
CA THR A 346 6.46 -8.78 -14.56
C THR A 346 5.08 -8.48 -14.00
N THR A 347 4.60 -7.26 -14.14
CA THR A 347 3.19 -6.90 -13.89
C THR A 347 2.77 -5.81 -14.86
N THR A 348 1.50 -5.80 -15.26
CA THR A 348 0.93 -4.72 -16.10
C THR A 348 0.52 -3.51 -15.25
N SER A 349 0.11 -3.75 -14.01
CA SER A 349 -0.08 -2.69 -13.03
C SER A 349 -0.07 -3.21 -11.61
N ALA A 350 0.51 -2.44 -10.70
CA ALA A 350 0.35 -2.60 -9.26
C ALA A 350 -0.39 -1.39 -8.68
N LEU A 351 -1.23 -1.58 -7.68
CA LEU A 351 -1.99 -0.53 -7.02
C LEU A 351 -1.99 -0.77 -5.51
N VAL A 352 -1.74 0.28 -4.74
CA VAL A 352 -2.00 0.36 -3.30
C VAL A 352 -2.93 1.56 -3.10
N SER A 353 -4.13 1.36 -2.57
CA SER A 353 -5.12 2.44 -2.38
C SER A 353 -5.51 2.62 -0.92
N GLY A 354 -5.92 3.84 -0.57
CA GLY A 354 -6.38 4.20 0.76
C GLY A 354 -5.32 4.00 1.83
N LEU A 355 -4.06 4.35 1.53
CA LEU A 355 -2.96 4.20 2.46
C LEU A 355 -3.09 5.25 3.56
N SER A 356 -3.41 4.79 4.76
CA SER A 356 -3.29 5.54 6.00
C SER A 356 -2.33 4.81 6.93
N ALA A 357 -2.01 5.40 8.07
CA ALA A 357 -1.17 4.69 9.02
C ALA A 357 -1.84 3.49 9.71
N ASN A 358 -3.16 3.35 9.61
CA ASN A 358 -3.92 2.30 10.30
C ASN A 358 -4.52 1.29 9.33
N SER A 359 -4.57 1.62 8.03
CA SER A 359 -5.25 0.82 7.04
C SER A 359 -4.67 1.01 5.65
N ILE A 360 -4.88 -0.02 4.83
CA ILE A 360 -4.74 0.02 3.38
C ILE A 360 -6.06 -0.53 2.84
N ASP A 361 -6.78 0.27 2.06
CA ASP A 361 -8.09 -0.13 1.55
C ASP A 361 -7.97 -1.30 0.57
N ALA A 362 -6.99 -1.25 -0.33
CA ALA A 362 -6.68 -2.36 -1.22
C ALA A 362 -5.22 -2.39 -1.70
N VAL A 363 -4.72 -3.60 -1.97
CA VAL A 363 -3.50 -3.86 -2.73
C VAL A 363 -3.89 -4.75 -3.91
N ALA A 364 -3.60 -4.33 -5.14
CA ALA A 364 -3.95 -5.09 -6.34
C ALA A 364 -2.73 -5.19 -7.29
N LEU A 365 -2.56 -6.36 -7.90
CA LEU A 365 -1.58 -6.64 -8.95
C LEU A 365 -2.32 -7.23 -10.16
N GLU A 366 -2.07 -6.69 -11.34
CA GLU A 366 -2.64 -7.16 -12.61
C GLU A 366 -1.56 -7.81 -13.47
N LYS A 367 -1.90 -8.95 -14.07
CA LYS A 367 -1.04 -9.79 -14.93
C LYS A 367 0.33 -10.02 -14.29
N LEU A 368 0.34 -10.48 -13.05
CA LEU A 368 1.56 -10.84 -12.33
C LEU A 368 2.17 -12.09 -12.98
N GLY A 369 3.42 -11.98 -13.42
CA GLY A 369 4.20 -13.07 -13.98
C GLY A 369 5.49 -13.26 -13.19
N TYR A 370 5.86 -14.51 -12.96
CA TYR A 370 7.15 -14.93 -12.45
C TYR A 370 7.71 -15.99 -13.38
N ALA A 371 8.98 -15.86 -13.76
CA ALA A 371 9.68 -16.86 -14.56
C ALA A 371 11.13 -17.00 -14.09
N ASP A 372 11.56 -18.23 -13.88
CA ASP A 372 12.96 -18.62 -13.75
C ASP A 372 13.24 -19.84 -14.67
N THR A 373 14.41 -20.49 -14.53
CA THR A 373 14.80 -21.63 -15.37
C THR A 373 13.90 -22.86 -15.19
N LEU A 374 13.27 -23.04 -14.03
CA LEU A 374 12.51 -24.25 -13.67
C LEU A 374 11.00 -24.01 -13.53
N ARG A 375 10.58 -22.75 -13.41
CA ARG A 375 9.23 -22.38 -12.97
C ARG A 375 8.70 -21.20 -13.75
N THR A 376 7.43 -21.31 -14.13
CA THR A 376 6.64 -20.18 -14.63
C THR A 376 5.36 -20.10 -13.82
N LEU A 377 5.03 -18.94 -13.28
CA LEU A 377 3.80 -18.67 -12.56
C LEU A 377 3.17 -17.40 -13.14
N GLN A 378 1.86 -17.42 -13.34
CA GLN A 378 1.11 -16.28 -13.84
C GLN A 378 -0.19 -16.15 -13.05
N ALA A 379 -0.60 -14.93 -12.76
CA ALA A 379 -1.92 -14.60 -12.21
C ALA A 379 -2.49 -13.42 -13.00
N GLU A 380 -3.77 -13.48 -13.34
CA GLU A 380 -4.47 -12.39 -14.03
C GLU A 380 -4.69 -11.21 -13.07
N THR A 381 -5.21 -11.48 -11.87
CA THR A 381 -5.35 -10.48 -10.82
C THR A 381 -5.05 -11.10 -9.47
N LEU A 382 -4.31 -10.37 -8.62
CA LEU A 382 -4.20 -10.64 -7.19
C LEU A 382 -4.63 -9.40 -6.43
N ARG A 383 -5.62 -9.50 -5.54
CA ARG A 383 -6.16 -8.37 -4.80
C ARG A 383 -6.38 -8.71 -3.33
N LEU A 384 -5.89 -7.83 -2.46
CA LEU A 384 -6.12 -7.83 -1.02
C LEU A 384 -6.96 -6.60 -0.69
N GLU A 385 -8.00 -6.71 0.13
CA GLU A 385 -8.85 -5.57 0.52
C GLU A 385 -9.05 -5.52 2.05
N GLY A 386 -9.29 -4.31 2.55
CA GLY A 386 -9.60 -4.06 3.96
C GLY A 386 -8.46 -4.50 4.88
N ILE A 387 -7.23 -4.10 4.54
CA ILE A 387 -6.06 -4.37 5.37
C ILE A 387 -6.07 -3.36 6.52
N SER A 388 -6.04 -3.83 7.76
CA SER A 388 -5.94 -2.96 8.93
C SER A 388 -4.79 -3.39 9.84
N VAL A 389 -4.08 -2.42 10.40
CA VAL A 389 -3.03 -2.64 11.38
C VAL A 389 -3.60 -2.25 12.74
N PRO A 390 -4.03 -3.22 13.57
CA PRO A 390 -4.62 -2.90 14.86
C PRO A 390 -3.60 -2.14 15.72
N GLN A 391 -4.03 -1.03 16.32
CA GLN A 391 -3.15 -0.27 17.18
C GLN A 391 -3.01 -0.95 18.55
N GLN A 392 -1.78 -1.30 18.93
CA GLN A 392 -1.43 -1.51 20.32
C GLN A 392 -1.04 -0.16 20.93
N ILE A 393 -2.01 0.54 21.53
CA ILE A 393 -1.75 1.77 22.29
C ILE A 393 -1.75 1.41 23.77
N GLY A 394 -0.66 1.72 24.48
CA GLY A 394 -0.66 1.74 25.95
C GLY A 394 -0.28 0.45 26.68
N ALA A 395 0.03 -0.64 25.97
CA ALA A 395 0.83 -1.68 26.59
C ALA A 395 2.27 -1.16 26.69
N GLU A 396 2.91 -1.24 27.86
CA GLU A 396 4.36 -1.17 27.92
C GLU A 396 4.89 -2.03 26.77
N LEU A 397 5.73 -1.45 25.91
CA LEU A 397 6.56 -2.17 24.94
C LEU A 397 7.57 -3.02 25.73
N THR A 398 7.07 -3.89 26.59
CA THR A 398 7.80 -5.05 27.07
C THR A 398 8.15 -5.85 25.82
N THR A 399 9.35 -6.39 25.78
CA THR A 399 9.94 -7.11 24.65
C THR A 399 9.18 -8.38 24.22
N ALA A 400 7.97 -8.61 24.77
CA ALA A 400 7.17 -9.81 24.61
C ALA A 400 5.71 -9.56 24.18
N ALA A 401 5.27 -8.31 23.95
CA ALA A 401 3.91 -8.09 23.42
C ALA A 401 3.83 -8.67 21.99
N PRO A 402 2.88 -9.59 21.70
CA PRO A 402 2.77 -10.19 20.38
C PRO A 402 2.49 -9.08 19.37
N ALA A 403 3.33 -8.99 18.33
CA ALA A 403 3.17 -7.99 17.29
C ALA A 403 1.74 -8.01 16.75
N ALA A 404 1.11 -6.83 16.69
CA ALA A 404 -0.19 -6.67 16.06
C ALA A 404 -0.15 -7.21 14.63
N LEU A 405 -0.76 -8.38 14.41
CA LEU A 405 -0.84 -8.96 13.08
C LEU A 405 -1.80 -8.11 12.23
N PRO A 406 -1.41 -7.74 11.00
CA PRO A 406 -2.33 -7.06 10.10
C PRO A 406 -3.51 -7.98 9.80
N GLN A 407 -4.72 -7.43 9.86
CA GLN A 407 -5.95 -8.12 9.48
C GLN A 407 -6.23 -7.83 8.01
N VAL A 408 -6.52 -8.86 7.22
CA VAL A 408 -6.91 -8.72 5.81
C VAL A 408 -8.35 -9.19 5.67
N SER A 409 -9.23 -8.36 5.12
CA SER A 409 -10.66 -8.70 5.03
C SER A 409 -10.97 -9.52 3.79
N VAL A 410 -10.31 -9.26 2.66
CA VAL A 410 -10.60 -9.96 1.40
C VAL A 410 -9.31 -10.34 0.70
N VAL A 411 -9.23 -11.55 0.17
CA VAL A 411 -8.19 -12.02 -0.75
C VAL A 411 -8.86 -12.58 -1.99
N LYS A 412 -8.53 -12.04 -3.15
CA LYS A 412 -9.02 -12.48 -4.47
C LYS A 412 -7.83 -12.78 -5.37
N LEU A 413 -7.87 -13.91 -6.04
CA LEU A 413 -6.88 -14.34 -7.03
C LEU A 413 -7.63 -14.88 -8.24
N SER A 414 -7.26 -14.48 -9.45
CA SER A 414 -7.87 -14.96 -10.69
C SER A 414 -6.81 -15.37 -11.71
N GLY A 415 -7.18 -16.32 -12.58
CA GLY A 415 -6.36 -16.77 -13.69
C GLY A 415 -4.97 -17.25 -13.25
N PHE A 416 -4.88 -17.89 -12.08
CA PHE A 416 -3.60 -18.37 -11.56
C PHE A 416 -3.21 -19.66 -12.26
N GLN A 417 -2.08 -19.67 -12.94
CA GLN A 417 -1.59 -20.83 -13.66
C GLN A 417 -0.08 -20.94 -13.51
N GLY A 418 0.43 -22.17 -13.50
CA GLY A 418 1.84 -22.36 -13.30
C GLY A 418 2.35 -23.72 -13.76
N LYS A 419 3.65 -23.72 -14.05
CA LYS A 419 4.45 -24.90 -14.33
C LYS A 419 5.61 -24.96 -13.35
N ILE A 420 5.76 -26.08 -12.65
CA ILE A 420 6.88 -26.36 -11.76
C ILE A 420 7.49 -27.70 -12.18
N GLY A 421 8.64 -27.65 -12.86
CA GLY A 421 9.20 -28.83 -13.50
C GLY A 421 8.26 -29.39 -14.57
N GLU A 422 7.75 -30.61 -14.35
CA GLU A 422 6.74 -31.25 -15.24
C GLU A 422 5.30 -31.06 -14.78
N ALA A 423 5.08 -30.49 -13.59
CA ALA A 423 3.73 -30.30 -13.03
C ALA A 423 3.11 -29.00 -13.53
N ASP A 424 2.00 -29.10 -14.27
CA ASP A 424 1.16 -27.99 -14.69
C ASP A 424 -0.11 -27.93 -13.84
N PHE A 425 -0.50 -26.73 -13.40
CA PHE A 425 -1.75 -26.49 -12.69
C PHE A 425 -2.37 -25.14 -13.09
N ALA A 426 -3.69 -25.02 -12.93
CA ALA A 426 -4.42 -23.78 -13.13
C ALA A 426 -5.58 -23.65 -12.14
N VAL A 427 -5.90 -22.44 -11.73
CA VAL A 427 -7.01 -22.05 -10.86
C VAL A 427 -7.68 -20.86 -11.53
N SER A 428 -8.98 -20.97 -11.80
CA SER A 428 -9.71 -19.86 -12.43
C SER A 428 -9.92 -18.71 -11.45
N GLN A 429 -10.36 -19.05 -10.23
CA GLN A 429 -10.60 -18.05 -9.20
C GLN A 429 -10.39 -18.63 -7.80
N PHE A 430 -9.86 -17.81 -6.90
CA PHE A 430 -9.83 -18.05 -5.46
C PHE A 430 -10.29 -16.77 -4.76
N ASN A 431 -11.32 -16.90 -3.91
CA ASN A 431 -11.84 -15.81 -3.09
C ASN A 431 -11.82 -16.25 -1.63
N LEU A 432 -11.38 -15.37 -0.75
CA LEU A 432 -11.46 -15.51 0.69
C LEU A 432 -11.94 -14.19 1.28
N ASP A 433 -13.16 -14.19 1.82
CA ASP A 433 -13.76 -13.06 2.54
C ASP A 433 -13.79 -13.39 4.04
N MET A 434 -13.23 -12.50 4.83
CA MET A 434 -13.10 -12.56 6.28
C MET A 434 -13.67 -11.28 6.88
N SER A 435 -14.50 -11.40 7.91
CA SER A 435 -15.11 -10.24 8.57
C SER A 435 -15.36 -10.48 10.05
N TYR A 436 -15.61 -9.39 10.78
CA TYR A 436 -15.88 -9.38 12.22
C TYR A 436 -14.76 -10.04 13.04
N PHE A 437 -13.60 -9.38 13.12
CA PHE A 437 -12.44 -9.91 13.83
C PHE A 437 -12.59 -9.77 15.36
N LEU A 438 -12.28 -10.84 16.09
CA LEU A 438 -12.01 -10.83 17.52
C LEU A 438 -10.52 -11.02 17.74
N GLY A 439 -9.83 -9.95 18.16
CA GLY A 439 -8.37 -9.94 18.18
C GLY A 439 -7.83 -10.10 16.75
N GLY A 440 -7.07 -11.16 16.47
CA GLY A 440 -6.56 -11.48 15.13
C GLY A 440 -7.41 -12.47 14.32
N THR A 441 -8.47 -13.03 14.91
CA THR A 441 -9.23 -14.14 14.30
C THR A 441 -10.56 -13.63 13.75
N PRO A 442 -10.91 -13.89 12.47
CA PRO A 442 -12.23 -13.54 11.94
C PRO A 442 -13.31 -14.47 12.49
N THR A 443 -14.48 -13.94 12.83
CA THR A 443 -15.64 -14.77 13.21
C THR A 443 -16.44 -15.22 12.00
N ASN A 444 -16.35 -14.53 10.86
CA ASN A 444 -17.04 -14.89 9.63
C ASN A 444 -16.02 -15.14 8.52
N VAL A 445 -16.14 -16.29 7.85
CA VAL A 445 -15.24 -16.73 6.79
C VAL A 445 -16.04 -17.29 5.62
N LYS A 446 -15.77 -16.81 4.41
CA LYS A 446 -16.22 -17.40 3.15
C LYS A 446 -15.02 -17.62 2.25
N MET A 447 -14.89 -18.83 1.73
CA MET A 447 -13.82 -19.23 0.84
C MET A 447 -14.43 -19.90 -0.39
N ALA A 448 -13.95 -19.56 -1.58
CA ALA A 448 -14.30 -20.22 -2.82
C ALA A 448 -13.04 -20.44 -3.65
N LEU A 449 -12.89 -21.63 -4.21
CA LEU A 449 -11.87 -22.04 -5.16
C LEU A 449 -12.59 -22.61 -6.36
N GLU A 450 -12.35 -22.05 -7.53
CA GLU A 450 -13.05 -22.41 -8.76
C GLU A 450 -12.07 -22.94 -9.80
N ASN A 451 -12.43 -24.10 -10.34
CA ASN A 451 -11.75 -24.83 -11.40
C ASN A 451 -10.23 -24.98 -11.18
N LEU A 452 -9.85 -25.60 -10.06
CA LEU A 452 -8.50 -26.12 -9.87
C LEU A 452 -8.28 -27.29 -10.82
N LYS A 453 -7.51 -27.05 -11.87
CA LYS A 453 -7.10 -28.02 -12.89
C LYS A 453 -5.69 -28.52 -12.62
N MET A 454 -5.54 -29.83 -12.52
CA MET A 454 -4.22 -30.48 -12.41
C MET A 454 -4.26 -31.91 -12.93
N GLY A 455 -3.10 -32.46 -13.30
CA GLY A 455 -2.99 -33.86 -13.72
C GLY A 455 -3.23 -34.82 -12.56
N VAL A 456 -3.94 -35.92 -12.80
CA VAL A 456 -4.20 -36.97 -11.78
C VAL A 456 -2.89 -37.57 -11.24
N ASN A 457 -1.85 -37.63 -12.07
CA ASN A 457 -0.50 -38.06 -11.67
C ASN A 457 0.14 -37.18 -10.59
N GLN A 458 -0.33 -35.94 -10.43
CA GLN A 458 0.15 -34.98 -9.43
C GLN A 458 -0.58 -35.13 -8.07
N ILE A 459 -1.62 -35.97 -7.98
CA ILE A 459 -2.34 -36.21 -6.73
C ILE A 459 -1.48 -37.06 -5.79
N ALA A 460 -1.18 -36.52 -4.61
CA ALA A 460 -0.30 -37.16 -3.62
C ALA A 460 -0.90 -38.40 -2.97
N VAL A 461 -2.23 -38.50 -2.87
CA VAL A 461 -2.94 -39.61 -2.20
C VAL A 461 -3.09 -40.78 -3.19
N PRO A 462 -2.35 -41.90 -3.02
CA PRO A 462 -2.34 -42.99 -4.00
C PRO A 462 -3.73 -43.56 -4.26
N GLY A 463 -4.53 -43.79 -3.21
CA GLY A 463 -5.88 -44.38 -3.37
C GLY A 463 -6.83 -43.52 -4.22
N ILE A 464 -6.78 -42.19 -4.07
CA ILE A 464 -7.59 -41.27 -4.89
C ILE A 464 -7.09 -41.28 -6.32
N ARG A 465 -5.77 -41.17 -6.51
CA ARG A 465 -5.12 -41.20 -7.83
C ARG A 465 -5.45 -42.47 -8.59
N ASP A 466 -5.31 -43.63 -7.96
CA ASP A 466 -5.51 -44.93 -8.57
C ASP A 466 -6.98 -45.13 -8.95
N THR A 467 -7.91 -44.67 -8.10
CA THR A 467 -9.35 -44.68 -8.38
C THR A 467 -9.71 -43.79 -9.57
N LEU A 468 -9.21 -42.55 -9.61
CA LEU A 468 -9.44 -41.62 -10.72
C LEU A 468 -8.83 -42.14 -12.03
N THR A 469 -7.66 -42.75 -11.95
CA THR A 469 -6.99 -43.39 -13.09
C THR A 469 -7.80 -44.59 -13.58
N ALA A 470 -8.33 -45.43 -12.68
CA ALA A 470 -9.19 -46.56 -13.03
C ALA A 470 -10.48 -46.10 -13.72
N PHE A 471 -11.03 -44.96 -13.31
CA PHE A 471 -12.19 -44.34 -13.97
C PHE A 471 -11.84 -43.62 -15.28
N GLY A 472 -10.56 -43.57 -15.66
CA GLY A 472 -10.09 -43.03 -16.94
C GLY A 472 -9.83 -41.52 -16.96
N TYR A 473 -9.78 -40.86 -15.81
CA TYR A 473 -9.45 -39.43 -15.73
C TYR A 473 -7.94 -39.22 -15.85
N LYS A 474 -7.55 -38.27 -16.71
CA LYS A 474 -6.16 -37.82 -16.86
C LYS A 474 -5.90 -36.54 -16.07
N ASP A 475 -6.90 -35.66 -16.06
CA ASP A 475 -6.90 -34.38 -15.36
C ASP A 475 -8.11 -34.32 -14.43
N ILE A 476 -7.97 -33.60 -13.32
CA ILE A 476 -9.06 -33.28 -12.41
C ILE A 476 -9.36 -31.79 -12.48
N ASP A 477 -10.64 -31.44 -12.46
CA ASP A 477 -11.14 -30.07 -12.35
C ASP A 477 -12.01 -29.99 -11.08
N LEU A 478 -11.51 -29.29 -10.07
CA LEU A 478 -12.06 -29.27 -8.72
C LEU A 478 -12.48 -27.85 -8.32
N SER A 479 -13.68 -27.73 -7.75
CA SER A 479 -14.14 -26.49 -7.13
C SER A 479 -14.53 -26.74 -5.66
N LEU A 480 -14.14 -25.85 -4.78
CA LEU A 480 -14.40 -25.91 -3.34
C LEU A 480 -15.08 -24.60 -2.89
N ALA A 481 -16.11 -24.69 -2.08
CA ALA A 481 -16.71 -23.53 -1.42
C ALA A 481 -16.91 -23.83 0.07
N LEU A 482 -16.57 -22.90 0.94
CA LEU A 482 -16.75 -22.98 2.39
C LEU A 482 -17.33 -21.65 2.87
N ALA A 483 -18.35 -21.69 3.70
CA ALA A 483 -18.92 -20.53 4.36
C ALA A 483 -19.29 -20.88 5.78
N GLY A 484 -18.87 -20.05 6.74
CA GLY A 484 -19.25 -20.22 8.13
C GLY A 484 -19.09 -18.95 8.95
N SER A 485 -19.81 -18.92 10.07
CA SER A 485 -19.83 -17.81 11.01
C SER A 485 -19.89 -18.31 12.46
N TRP A 486 -19.11 -17.70 13.34
CA TRP A 486 -19.17 -17.95 14.78
C TRP A 486 -20.14 -16.96 15.44
N GLN A 487 -20.95 -17.47 16.36
CA GLN A 487 -21.99 -16.72 17.06
C GLN A 487 -21.70 -16.68 18.56
N GLU A 488 -21.40 -15.49 19.08
CA GLU A 488 -21.06 -15.32 20.50
C GLU A 488 -22.20 -15.74 21.44
N ARG A 489 -23.44 -15.41 21.09
CA ARG A 489 -24.62 -15.70 21.92
C ARG A 489 -24.84 -17.19 22.17
N SER A 490 -24.57 -18.02 21.18
CA SER A 490 -24.79 -19.47 21.23
C SER A 490 -23.51 -20.28 21.43
N SER A 491 -22.32 -19.65 21.35
CA SER A 491 -21.03 -20.36 21.36
C SER A 491 -20.97 -21.47 20.31
N GLU A 492 -21.40 -21.11 19.10
CA GLU A 492 -21.58 -22.03 17.97
C GLU A 492 -20.90 -21.50 16.71
N ILE A 493 -20.32 -22.41 15.93
CA ILE A 493 -19.92 -22.16 14.55
C ILE A 493 -21.02 -22.68 13.63
N ALA A 494 -21.74 -21.78 12.97
CA ALA A 494 -22.64 -22.13 11.89
C ALA A 494 -21.83 -22.39 10.62
N VAL A 495 -21.86 -23.64 10.13
CA VAL A 495 -21.31 -24.03 8.83
C VAL A 495 -22.45 -23.90 7.82
N GLU A 496 -22.48 -22.77 7.12
CA GLU A 496 -23.53 -22.42 6.18
C GLU A 496 -23.48 -23.32 4.94
N ASN A 497 -22.27 -23.57 4.43
CA ASN A 497 -22.04 -24.44 3.29
C ASN A 497 -20.58 -24.91 3.22
N VAL A 498 -20.36 -26.19 2.96
CA VAL A 498 -19.09 -26.77 2.52
C VAL A 498 -19.41 -27.58 1.28
N ALA A 499 -19.04 -27.09 0.09
CA ALA A 499 -19.31 -27.75 -1.17
C ALA A 499 -18.00 -28.12 -1.88
N LEU A 500 -17.89 -29.37 -2.32
CA LEU A 500 -16.83 -29.89 -3.17
C LEU A 500 -17.47 -30.36 -4.48
N ALA A 501 -17.09 -29.78 -5.60
CA ALA A 501 -17.49 -30.21 -6.93
C ALA A 501 -16.27 -30.71 -7.69
N VAL A 502 -16.42 -31.83 -8.38
CA VAL A 502 -15.42 -32.36 -9.30
C VAL A 502 -16.09 -32.58 -10.65
N ALA A 503 -15.58 -31.90 -11.68
CA ALA A 503 -16.21 -31.90 -13.00
C ALA A 503 -16.29 -33.33 -13.56
N GLY A 504 -17.48 -33.73 -14.00
CA GLY A 504 -17.74 -35.06 -14.54
C GLY A 504 -17.87 -36.15 -13.48
N LEU A 505 -17.74 -35.85 -12.17
CA LEU A 505 -18.07 -36.79 -11.09
C LEU A 505 -19.36 -36.36 -10.39
N GLY A 506 -19.40 -35.13 -9.90
CA GLY A 506 -20.54 -34.60 -9.18
C GLY A 506 -20.16 -33.56 -8.12
N ARG A 507 -21.14 -33.23 -7.28
CA ARG A 507 -21.01 -32.22 -6.22
C ARG A 507 -21.47 -32.76 -4.88
N LEU A 508 -20.59 -32.71 -3.89
CA LEU A 508 -20.89 -32.95 -2.48
C LEU A 508 -21.10 -31.60 -1.80
N SER A 509 -22.13 -31.45 -0.97
CA SER A 509 -22.33 -30.26 -0.14
C SER A 509 -22.78 -30.64 1.26
N ALA A 510 -22.27 -29.93 2.26
CA ALA A 510 -22.60 -30.16 3.67
C ALA A 510 -22.87 -28.84 4.39
N SER A 511 -23.76 -28.85 5.37
CA SER A 511 -24.00 -27.74 6.29
C SER A 511 -24.42 -28.23 7.66
N GLY A 512 -24.29 -27.39 8.68
CA GLY A 512 -24.63 -27.74 10.06
C GLY A 512 -24.17 -26.68 11.05
N SER A 513 -24.25 -26.97 12.34
CA SER A 513 -23.71 -26.11 13.38
C SER A 513 -22.88 -26.91 14.37
N MET A 514 -21.68 -26.42 14.67
CA MET A 514 -20.79 -26.98 15.69
C MET A 514 -20.98 -26.19 16.98
N THR A 515 -21.21 -26.90 18.08
CA THR A 515 -21.46 -26.35 19.41
C THR A 515 -20.21 -26.44 20.28
N GLY A 516 -20.12 -25.63 21.33
CA GLY A 516 -19.05 -25.72 22.33
C GLY A 516 -17.81 -24.88 22.02
N VAL A 517 -17.86 -24.02 21.00
CA VAL A 517 -16.75 -23.12 20.65
C VAL A 517 -16.95 -21.78 21.35
N THR A 518 -16.13 -21.51 22.35
CA THR A 518 -16.23 -20.32 23.18
C THR A 518 -15.51 -19.14 22.54
N ARG A 519 -15.77 -17.92 23.06
CA ARG A 519 -15.01 -16.72 22.67
C ARG A 519 -13.50 -16.92 22.85
N ALA A 520 -13.10 -17.57 23.94
CA ALA A 520 -11.69 -17.83 24.22
C ALA A 520 -11.07 -18.81 23.21
N GLY A 521 -11.86 -19.73 22.65
CA GLY A 521 -11.46 -20.60 21.54
C GLY A 521 -11.21 -19.85 20.25
N VAL A 522 -12.03 -18.84 19.94
CA VAL A 522 -11.88 -18.00 18.74
C VAL A 522 -10.72 -17.02 18.87
N GLU A 523 -10.54 -16.39 20.04
CA GLU A 523 -9.44 -15.46 20.28
C GLU A 523 -8.07 -16.18 20.33
N ASN A 524 -8.05 -17.45 20.75
CA ASN A 524 -6.83 -18.26 20.80
C ASN A 524 -7.04 -19.68 20.25
N PRO A 525 -7.17 -19.82 18.91
CA PRO A 525 -7.54 -21.09 18.31
C PRO A 525 -6.46 -22.15 18.46
N ALA A 526 -5.19 -21.76 18.44
CA ALA A 526 -4.06 -22.69 18.60
C ALA A 526 -4.07 -23.40 19.95
N ALA A 527 -4.44 -22.72 21.04
CA ALA A 527 -4.41 -23.29 22.38
C ALA A 527 -5.71 -24.00 22.77
N LYS A 528 -6.87 -23.53 22.29
CA LYS A 528 -8.18 -23.94 22.84
C LYS A 528 -9.11 -24.60 21.83
N LEU A 529 -9.06 -24.22 20.55
CA LEU A 529 -10.07 -24.66 19.58
C LEU A 529 -10.12 -26.18 19.42
N ALA A 530 -8.97 -26.86 19.39
CA ALA A 530 -8.94 -28.32 19.26
C ALA A 530 -9.63 -29.04 20.43
N ALA A 531 -9.38 -28.58 21.68
CA ALA A 531 -10.00 -29.14 22.86
C ALA A 531 -11.51 -28.83 22.93
N GLU A 532 -11.90 -27.62 22.55
CA GLU A 532 -13.30 -27.20 22.48
C GLU A 532 -14.08 -27.96 21.40
N LEU A 533 -13.51 -28.14 20.20
CA LEU A 533 -14.11 -28.95 19.15
C LEU A 533 -14.23 -30.41 19.55
N ALA A 534 -13.25 -30.97 20.26
CA ALA A 534 -13.32 -32.35 20.75
C ALA A 534 -14.41 -32.55 21.82
N ALA A 535 -14.65 -31.55 22.68
CA ALA A 535 -15.71 -31.58 23.69
C ALA A 535 -17.09 -31.18 23.13
N GLY A 536 -17.11 -30.51 21.97
CA GLY A 536 -18.32 -30.07 21.30
C GLY A 536 -19.05 -31.15 20.52
N GLY A 537 -20.09 -30.74 19.81
CA GLY A 537 -20.82 -31.62 18.91
C GLY A 537 -21.54 -30.88 17.79
N VAL A 538 -22.16 -31.64 16.89
CA VAL A 538 -22.83 -31.16 15.69
C VAL A 538 -24.34 -31.22 15.87
N LYS A 539 -25.05 -30.20 15.36
CA LYS A 539 -26.51 -30.17 15.21
C LYS A 539 -26.90 -29.71 13.81
N ASN A 540 -28.15 -29.98 13.42
CA ASN A 540 -28.74 -29.54 12.15
C ASN A 540 -27.91 -29.93 10.90
N PHE A 541 -27.31 -31.12 10.93
CA PHE A 541 -26.45 -31.58 9.83
C PHE A 541 -27.25 -31.88 8.56
N ARG A 542 -26.76 -31.40 7.43
CA ARG A 542 -27.25 -31.74 6.09
C ARG A 542 -26.07 -32.11 5.22
N LEU A 543 -26.24 -33.17 4.43
CA LEU A 543 -25.30 -33.61 3.40
C LEU A 543 -26.08 -33.86 2.11
N SER A 544 -25.65 -33.31 1.00
CA SER A 544 -26.25 -33.53 -0.31
C SER A 544 -25.17 -33.94 -1.29
N PHE A 545 -25.45 -34.99 -2.05
CA PHE A 545 -24.63 -35.46 -3.16
C PHE A 545 -25.44 -35.34 -4.44
N GLN A 546 -24.98 -34.50 -5.36
CA GLN A 546 -25.49 -34.39 -6.71
C GLN A 546 -24.58 -35.19 -7.64
N ASN A 547 -25.12 -36.24 -8.25
CA ASN A 547 -24.38 -37.05 -9.18
C ASN A 547 -24.38 -36.38 -10.56
N GLU A 548 -23.21 -36.31 -11.18
CA GLU A 548 -23.08 -35.94 -12.59
C GLU A 548 -22.84 -37.20 -13.41
N ASN A 549 -21.69 -37.85 -13.19
CA ASN A 549 -21.31 -39.08 -13.89
C ASN A 549 -20.57 -40.09 -13.00
N PHE A 550 -20.35 -39.80 -11.72
CA PHE A 550 -19.61 -40.68 -10.80
C PHE A 550 -20.24 -42.07 -10.70
N PHE A 551 -21.56 -42.14 -10.47
CA PHE A 551 -22.24 -43.41 -10.31
C PHE A 551 -22.18 -44.28 -11.57
N GLN A 552 -22.35 -43.66 -12.74
CA GLN A 552 -22.26 -44.32 -14.04
C GLN A 552 -20.84 -44.87 -14.26
N SER A 553 -19.81 -44.07 -13.99
CA SER A 553 -18.41 -44.51 -14.09
C SER A 553 -18.09 -45.66 -13.14
N LEU A 554 -18.61 -45.63 -11.90
CA LEU A 554 -18.46 -46.70 -10.93
C LEU A 554 -19.14 -48.00 -11.40
N VAL A 555 -20.38 -47.91 -11.87
CA VAL A 555 -21.14 -49.06 -12.38
C VAL A 555 -20.43 -49.68 -13.59
N LYS A 556 -19.91 -48.85 -14.50
CA LYS A 556 -19.14 -49.28 -15.66
C LYS A 556 -17.87 -50.03 -15.28
N GLU A 557 -17.13 -49.55 -14.29
CA GLU A 557 -15.93 -50.21 -13.81
C GLU A 557 -16.26 -51.55 -13.11
N ILE A 558 -17.30 -51.59 -12.28
CA ILE A 558 -17.78 -52.85 -11.67
C ILE A 558 -18.24 -53.84 -12.74
N ALA A 559 -18.99 -53.37 -13.75
CA ALA A 559 -19.47 -54.19 -14.87
C ALA A 559 -18.30 -54.83 -15.63
N LYS A 560 -17.27 -54.03 -15.93
CA LYS A 560 -16.03 -54.49 -16.56
C LYS A 560 -15.29 -55.52 -15.71
N GLN A 561 -15.15 -55.30 -14.41
CA GLN A 561 -14.47 -56.23 -13.49
C GLN A 561 -15.21 -57.56 -13.34
N ASN A 562 -16.54 -57.55 -13.44
CA ASN A 562 -17.39 -58.74 -13.26
C ASN A 562 -17.81 -59.41 -14.59
N GLY A 563 -17.39 -58.87 -15.74
CA GLY A 563 -17.80 -59.38 -17.05
C GLY A 563 -19.31 -59.30 -17.30
N ARG A 564 -19.97 -58.29 -16.75
CA ARG A 564 -21.43 -58.07 -16.81
C ARG A 564 -21.75 -56.78 -17.56
N THR A 565 -23.01 -56.60 -17.95
CA THR A 565 -23.49 -55.32 -18.49
C THR A 565 -23.79 -54.32 -17.37
N GLU A 566 -23.75 -53.01 -17.66
CA GLU A 566 -24.10 -51.96 -16.69
C GLU A 566 -25.54 -52.12 -16.18
N GLU A 567 -26.46 -52.55 -17.03
CA GLU A 567 -27.86 -52.81 -16.67
C GLU A 567 -27.98 -53.99 -15.70
N GLU A 568 -27.22 -55.07 -15.91
CA GLU A 568 -27.17 -56.21 -14.97
C GLU A 568 -26.64 -55.79 -13.60
N ILE A 569 -25.61 -54.94 -13.56
CA ILE A 569 -25.08 -54.40 -12.31
C ILE A 569 -26.10 -53.50 -11.61
N ASN A 570 -26.74 -52.57 -12.33
CA ASN A 570 -27.78 -51.71 -11.75
C ASN A 570 -28.95 -52.52 -11.19
N LYS A 571 -29.43 -53.53 -11.93
CA LYS A 571 -30.48 -54.43 -11.46
C LYS A 571 -30.04 -55.23 -10.24
N ALA A 572 -28.79 -55.71 -10.22
CA ALA A 572 -28.24 -56.42 -9.08
C ALA A 572 -28.08 -55.52 -7.85
N LEU A 573 -27.64 -54.27 -8.02
CA LEU A 573 -27.53 -53.29 -6.93
C LEU A 573 -28.90 -52.94 -6.35
N ALA A 574 -29.89 -52.67 -7.20
CA ALA A 574 -31.26 -52.40 -6.77
C ALA A 574 -31.88 -53.61 -6.03
N ALA A 575 -31.71 -54.82 -6.57
CA ALA A 575 -32.23 -56.05 -5.95
C ALA A 575 -31.57 -56.39 -4.62
N ASN A 576 -30.26 -56.13 -4.48
CA ASN A 576 -29.50 -56.40 -3.27
C ASN A 576 -29.50 -55.25 -2.26
N MET A 577 -30.12 -54.10 -2.57
CA MET A 577 -30.17 -52.93 -1.69
C MET A 577 -30.64 -53.25 -0.25
N PRO A 578 -31.67 -54.10 -0.03
CA PRO A 578 -32.05 -54.50 1.33
C PRO A 578 -30.94 -55.25 2.09
N GLY A 579 -30.14 -56.05 1.38
CA GLY A 579 -28.98 -56.74 1.93
C GLY A 579 -27.82 -55.79 2.23
N ILE A 580 -27.55 -54.84 1.33
CA ILE A 580 -26.54 -53.78 1.53
C ILE A 580 -26.86 -52.95 2.77
N MET A 581 -28.14 -52.62 2.98
CA MET A 581 -28.60 -51.81 4.12
C MET A 581 -28.92 -52.64 5.38
N ALA A 582 -28.62 -53.95 5.41
CA ALA A 582 -28.99 -54.83 6.52
C ALA A 582 -28.35 -54.41 7.86
N ALA A 583 -27.16 -53.81 7.81
CA ALA A 583 -26.43 -53.33 8.98
C ALA A 583 -27.04 -52.07 9.63
N VAL A 584 -27.97 -51.38 8.96
CA VAL A 584 -28.67 -50.20 9.51
C VAL A 584 -29.73 -50.67 10.51
N THR A 585 -29.48 -50.47 11.80
CA THR A 585 -30.32 -51.00 12.89
C THR A 585 -31.74 -50.41 12.92
N PRO A 586 -31.95 -49.08 12.83
CA PRO A 586 -33.29 -48.53 12.92
C PRO A 586 -34.12 -48.88 11.68
N ALA A 587 -35.15 -49.71 11.85
CA ALA A 587 -35.95 -50.22 10.74
C ALA A 587 -36.61 -49.11 9.89
N ALA A 588 -37.06 -48.03 10.53
CA ALA A 588 -37.65 -46.89 9.84
C ALA A 588 -36.64 -46.18 8.91
N ILE A 589 -35.42 -45.95 9.40
CA ILE A 589 -34.34 -45.29 8.63
C ILE A 589 -33.83 -46.22 7.53
N LYS A 590 -33.68 -47.52 7.85
CA LYS A 590 -33.30 -48.55 6.87
C LYS A 590 -34.26 -48.59 5.68
N ASN A 591 -35.57 -48.59 5.93
CA ASN A 591 -36.55 -48.62 4.84
C ASN A 591 -36.45 -47.38 3.95
N LYS A 592 -36.30 -46.18 4.53
CA LYS A 592 -36.09 -44.94 3.77
C LYS A 592 -34.81 -44.98 2.93
N LEU A 593 -33.71 -45.45 3.50
CA LEU A 593 -32.44 -45.65 2.78
C LEU A 593 -32.56 -46.63 1.62
N ILE A 594 -33.30 -47.74 1.80
CA ILE A 594 -33.57 -48.69 0.71
C ILE A 594 -34.34 -48.01 -0.42
N PHE A 595 -35.42 -47.28 -0.12
CA PHE A 595 -36.20 -46.58 -1.14
C PHE A 595 -35.40 -45.50 -1.86
N ALA A 596 -34.66 -44.66 -1.12
CA ALA A 596 -33.80 -43.64 -1.69
C ALA A 596 -32.67 -44.26 -2.54
N GLY A 597 -32.04 -45.32 -2.05
CA GLY A 597 -30.99 -46.06 -2.76
C GLY A 597 -31.49 -46.68 -4.06
N VAL A 598 -32.62 -47.38 -4.04
CA VAL A 598 -33.23 -47.94 -5.27
C VAL A 598 -33.63 -46.83 -6.24
N SER A 599 -34.24 -45.74 -5.75
CA SER A 599 -34.60 -44.59 -6.60
C SER A 599 -33.37 -43.95 -7.25
N PHE A 600 -32.27 -43.82 -6.51
CA PHE A 600 -31.03 -43.27 -7.03
C PHE A 600 -30.35 -44.21 -8.03
N VAL A 601 -30.25 -45.52 -7.74
CA VAL A 601 -29.69 -46.50 -8.69
C VAL A 601 -30.45 -46.48 -10.03
N ASN A 602 -31.77 -46.34 -9.98
CA ASN A 602 -32.61 -46.29 -11.19
C ASN A 602 -32.52 -44.96 -11.94
N ASN A 603 -32.25 -43.84 -11.24
CA ASN A 603 -32.10 -42.52 -11.84
C ASN A 603 -31.14 -41.66 -10.98
N PRO A 604 -29.82 -41.73 -11.21
CA PRO A 604 -28.83 -41.19 -10.29
C PRO A 604 -28.64 -39.68 -10.48
N LEU A 605 -29.53 -38.86 -9.90
CA LEU A 605 -29.45 -37.40 -9.94
C LEU A 605 -28.96 -36.81 -8.63
N SER A 606 -29.63 -37.08 -7.52
CA SER A 606 -29.25 -36.54 -6.21
C SER A 606 -29.62 -37.44 -5.02
N LEU A 607 -28.82 -37.34 -3.96
CA LEU A 607 -29.06 -37.93 -2.64
C LEU A 607 -28.92 -36.85 -1.57
N ASP A 608 -29.97 -36.65 -0.77
CA ASP A 608 -29.98 -35.69 0.33
C ASP A 608 -30.15 -36.43 1.65
N PHE A 609 -29.22 -36.20 2.58
CA PHE A 609 -29.25 -36.67 3.95
C PHE A 609 -29.47 -35.46 4.86
N VAL A 610 -30.55 -35.46 5.64
CA VAL A 610 -30.88 -34.39 6.57
C VAL A 610 -31.03 -35.00 7.96
N SER A 611 -30.28 -34.50 8.93
CA SER A 611 -30.46 -34.89 10.31
C SER A 611 -31.80 -34.36 10.82
N SER A 612 -32.60 -35.24 11.41
CA SER A 612 -33.87 -34.87 12.05
C SER A 612 -33.74 -34.65 13.56
N THR A 613 -32.56 -34.92 14.15
CA THR A 613 -32.30 -34.66 15.57
C THR A 613 -31.99 -33.19 15.81
N THR A 614 -32.54 -32.66 16.90
CA THR A 614 -32.18 -31.34 17.44
C THR A 614 -31.12 -31.43 18.53
N ASP A 615 -30.85 -32.64 19.02
CA ASP A 615 -29.84 -32.92 20.03
C ASP A 615 -28.43 -32.82 19.45
N VAL A 616 -27.49 -32.41 20.29
CA VAL A 616 -26.07 -32.32 19.94
C VAL A 616 -25.47 -33.71 19.87
N VAL A 617 -24.91 -34.07 18.71
CA VAL A 617 -24.14 -35.31 18.54
C VAL A 617 -22.66 -35.01 18.71
N LEU A 618 -22.00 -35.63 19.69
CA LEU A 618 -20.59 -35.37 19.98
C LEU A 618 -19.69 -35.78 18.82
N TRP A 619 -18.62 -35.01 18.59
CA TRP A 619 -17.62 -35.33 17.55
C TRP A 619 -16.95 -36.69 17.78
N GLY A 620 -16.71 -37.06 19.04
CA GLY A 620 -16.16 -38.38 19.38
C GLY A 620 -17.04 -39.53 18.89
N ASP A 621 -18.37 -39.41 19.04
CA ASP A 621 -19.31 -40.43 18.58
C ASP A 621 -19.41 -40.48 17.06
N LEU A 622 -19.33 -39.32 16.39
CA LEU A 622 -19.29 -39.25 14.93
C LEU A 622 -18.02 -39.88 14.35
N LEU A 623 -16.85 -39.54 14.88
CA LEU A 623 -15.58 -40.12 14.46
C LEU A 623 -15.53 -41.62 14.72
N GLY A 624 -16.07 -42.09 15.86
CA GLY A 624 -16.25 -43.52 16.13
C GLY A 624 -17.16 -44.18 15.09
N ALA A 625 -18.27 -43.55 14.72
CA ALA A 625 -19.20 -44.07 13.73
C ALA A 625 -18.66 -44.06 12.29
N LEU A 626 -17.62 -43.29 11.95
CA LEU A 626 -16.96 -43.37 10.63
C LEU A 626 -16.24 -44.70 10.41
N SER A 627 -15.79 -45.36 11.48
CA SER A 627 -15.22 -46.72 11.40
C SER A 627 -16.28 -47.81 11.16
N GLU A 628 -17.53 -47.51 11.49
CA GLU A 628 -18.70 -48.38 11.30
C GLU A 628 -19.85 -47.58 10.64
N PRO A 629 -19.76 -47.27 9.33
CA PRO A 629 -20.67 -46.33 8.66
C PRO A 629 -22.17 -46.65 8.81
N ALA A 630 -22.50 -47.93 9.06
CA ALA A 630 -23.87 -48.39 9.32
C ALA A 630 -24.53 -47.78 10.58
N ARG A 631 -23.74 -47.22 11.51
CA ARG A 631 -24.25 -46.56 12.73
C ARG A 631 -24.62 -45.10 12.52
N LEU A 632 -24.05 -44.44 11.50
CA LEU A 632 -24.29 -43.02 11.22
C LEU A 632 -25.79 -42.67 11.05
N PRO A 633 -26.60 -43.45 10.32
CA PRO A 633 -28.01 -43.11 10.15
C PRO A 633 -28.80 -43.09 11.45
N GLY A 634 -28.49 -44.02 12.38
CA GLY A 634 -29.11 -44.06 13.70
C GLY A 634 -28.66 -42.94 14.61
N LEU A 635 -27.35 -42.64 14.62
CA LEU A 635 -26.76 -41.61 15.47
C LEU A 635 -27.26 -40.20 15.11
N LEU A 636 -27.33 -39.88 13.81
CA LEU A 636 -27.76 -38.58 13.31
C LEU A 636 -29.28 -38.50 13.04
N GLN A 637 -30.02 -39.59 13.27
CA GLN A 637 -31.42 -39.74 12.89
C GLN A 637 -31.68 -39.21 11.46
N LEU A 638 -30.95 -39.76 10.48
CA LEU A 638 -30.95 -39.25 9.11
C LEU A 638 -32.31 -39.52 8.42
N ASP A 639 -32.89 -38.47 7.85
CA ASP A 639 -33.88 -38.55 6.78
C ASP A 639 -33.14 -38.53 5.44
N VAL A 640 -33.51 -39.42 4.52
CA VAL A 640 -32.81 -39.57 3.24
C VAL A 640 -33.80 -39.48 2.09
N ARG A 641 -33.45 -38.67 1.09
CA ARG A 641 -34.27 -38.41 -0.10
C ARG A 641 -33.43 -38.58 -1.35
N ALA A 642 -34.07 -39.02 -2.43
CA ALA A 642 -33.44 -39.13 -3.74
C ALA A 642 -34.25 -38.36 -4.78
N ASN A 643 -33.55 -37.65 -5.68
CA ASN A 643 -34.15 -36.98 -6.84
C ASN A 643 -35.27 -35.98 -6.49
N GLY A 644 -35.18 -35.33 -5.32
CA GLY A 644 -36.17 -34.34 -4.86
C GLY A 644 -37.55 -34.90 -4.53
N ARG A 645 -37.76 -36.23 -4.55
CA ARG A 645 -39.02 -36.86 -4.15
C ARG A 645 -39.04 -37.06 -2.62
N GLN A 646 -40.08 -36.54 -1.98
CA GLN A 646 -40.36 -36.75 -0.55
C GLN A 646 -40.94 -38.13 -0.28
#